data_AF-A0A8C7ITU5-F1
#
_entry.id   AF-A0A8C7ITU5-F1
#
_cell.length_a   1.000
_cell.length_b   1.000
_cell.length_c   1.000
_cell.angle_alpha   90.00
_cell.angle_beta   90.00
_cell.angle_gamma   90.00
#
_symmetry.space_group_name_H-M   'P 1'
#
loop_
_entity.id
_entity.type
_entity.pdbx_description
1 polymer ?
#
loop_
_entity_poly.entity_id
_entity_poly.type
_entity_poly.pdbx_seq_one_letter_code
_entity_poly.pdbx_strand_id
1 'polypeptide(L)'
;IKKNPGMNRCVQTFDCNSLYSICLVASVSSDEDYYKLLKVSREATTREIRQAFKKLALIMHPDKNPHDETAHDKFLKVTRAYEVLKDDDLRKKYDKYGEKGLQDEQQGGGRYESWNYYRNEFGIYDDDLEIVTLDRGDFDAAVNSGELWFVNFYFPRCHHCHELAPTWREFAKEMDGVIRIGAVNCGDNNRLCRSKGINSYPSLYIYKAGMNPEKYFGDRAKESLTKFGMQFVKSRVTELWQGNVFTEIEAAFSSGVGWLITFCADSGDCLESQTRQKLAGMLEGLVNVGWMDCSTQAELCDSFEVTTSTTAFFPPGSSLKNKGILFANPGWVYQEASPYMSKLAHHRWLVSFSFGQKTMASHEYKKLKALLKAAHIQVGKVDCLTDSELCVSFYIQKPCIAVFKGLGIHDFEIHHGKDVLYNIIAFAKESVSAHVTTLRPENFPSDGKEPWLVDFFAPWCPPCRALLPELRKASIQLFGQMKFGTLDCTVHERLCSVYNIHAYPTTVIFNKSSIHEYEGHHSADGILEFIQDLVDPTVVTMDPDSFAELVKRRKHSETWMVDFYAPWCGPCQALLPEWRRMARAVTGMIKVGTVDCQKHHSFCQGESVRAYPEIRLYPQNANRRDLYQYVPYCSFKRNSYSVRLCLSTLPRASVDLTPDDFRNKVIGGKDHWVVDFYAPWCGPCQHFAPEFEVLARMVKGSVRAGKVDCQAHYQTCQSAGITAYPSVRFYPHLGTKKVRDS
;
A
#
# COMPACT_ATOMS: atom_id res chain seq x y z
N ILE A 1 42.64 23.94 -83.92
CA ILE A 1 41.25 24.41 -83.70
C ILE A 1 41.19 25.01 -82.29
N LYS A 2 40.82 26.30 -82.21
CA LYS A 2 40.66 27.18 -81.01
C LYS A 2 39.72 26.52 -79.97
N LYS A 3 39.71 26.75 -78.64
CA LYS A 3 40.23 27.77 -77.69
C LYS A 3 40.04 27.11 -76.28
N ASN A 4 41.06 27.04 -75.41
CA ASN A 4 41.35 27.97 -74.28
C ASN A 4 40.53 27.72 -72.99
N PRO A 5 41.02 28.12 -71.79
CA PRO A 5 42.03 27.46 -70.94
C PRO A 5 41.45 27.20 -69.51
N GLY A 6 41.94 26.31 -68.65
CA GLY A 6 43.28 26.25 -68.05
C GLY A 6 43.29 26.97 -66.68
N MET A 7 43.61 26.25 -65.59
CA MET A 7 44.69 26.66 -64.68
C MET A 7 45.08 25.53 -63.70
N ASN A 8 46.26 24.95 -63.97
CA ASN A 8 47.36 24.42 -63.12
C ASN A 8 47.07 24.08 -61.63
N ARG A 9 47.28 22.83 -61.16
CA ARG A 9 48.55 22.10 -60.90
C ARG A 9 49.60 22.87 -60.08
N CYS A 10 49.88 22.41 -58.86
CA CYS A 10 51.11 21.68 -58.44
C CYS A 10 51.15 21.54 -56.90
N VAL A 11 51.26 20.33 -56.33
CA VAL A 11 52.51 19.67 -55.85
C VAL A 11 53.09 20.45 -54.65
N GLN A 12 53.26 19.95 -53.41
CA GLN A 12 53.91 18.71 -52.96
C GLN A 12 53.65 18.50 -51.44
N THR A 13 53.89 17.27 -50.99
CA THR A 13 53.90 16.69 -49.63
C THR A 13 54.68 17.45 -48.55
N PHE A 14 54.22 17.46 -47.29
CA PHE A 14 54.85 16.83 -46.10
C PHE A 14 54.13 17.21 -44.78
N ASP A 15 54.10 16.22 -43.88
CA ASP A 15 54.19 16.29 -42.41
C ASP A 15 53.01 16.43 -41.45
N CYS A 16 53.27 15.73 -40.34
CA CYS A 16 52.46 15.25 -39.24
C CYS A 16 52.24 16.31 -38.14
N ASN A 17 51.25 16.05 -37.28
CA ASN A 17 50.91 16.75 -36.02
C ASN A 17 50.26 18.14 -36.11
N SER A 18 48.94 18.16 -36.02
CA SER A 18 48.28 19.06 -35.06
C SER A 18 46.92 18.50 -34.64
N LEU A 19 46.85 18.11 -33.36
CA LEU A 19 45.64 17.76 -32.63
C LEU A 19 44.73 18.99 -32.57
N TYR A 20 43.58 18.95 -33.23
CA TYR A 20 42.43 19.78 -32.87
C TYR A 20 41.37 18.89 -32.25
N SER A 21 41.31 18.93 -30.92
CA SER A 21 40.18 18.48 -30.11
C SER A 21 38.94 19.26 -30.52
N ILE A 22 38.06 18.62 -31.27
CA ILE A 22 36.66 19.04 -31.36
C ILE A 22 36.01 18.56 -30.06
N CYS A 23 35.95 19.44 -29.06
CA CYS A 23 35.10 19.27 -27.90
C CYS A 23 33.64 19.24 -28.37
N LEU A 24 33.11 18.03 -28.56
CA LEU A 24 31.69 17.75 -28.38
C LEU A 24 31.36 18.13 -26.93
N VAL A 25 30.83 19.33 -26.73
CA VAL A 25 30.08 19.65 -25.52
C VAL A 25 28.80 18.82 -25.61
N ALA A 26 28.88 17.57 -25.14
CA ALA A 26 27.71 16.87 -24.67
C ALA A 26 27.13 17.75 -23.57
N SER A 27 25.96 18.33 -23.80
CA SER A 27 25.13 18.89 -22.75
C SER A 27 24.81 17.77 -21.78
N VAL A 28 25.66 17.62 -20.76
CA VAL A 28 25.34 16.87 -19.56
C VAL A 28 24.17 17.59 -18.93
N SER A 29 22.95 17.13 -19.21
CA SER A 29 21.81 17.40 -18.33
C SER A 29 22.21 16.85 -16.98
N SER A 30 22.63 17.71 -16.06
CA SER A 30 22.71 17.31 -14.66
C SER A 30 21.27 17.11 -14.20
N ASP A 31 20.79 15.87 -14.22
CA ASP A 31 19.56 15.50 -13.51
C ASP A 31 19.80 15.84 -12.03
N GLU A 32 19.24 16.97 -11.58
CA GLU A 32 19.34 17.42 -10.20
C GLU A 32 18.43 16.55 -9.33
N ASP A 33 19.01 15.91 -8.31
CA ASP A 33 18.28 15.03 -7.42
C ASP A 33 17.10 15.75 -6.73
N TYR A 34 15.88 15.22 -6.83
CA TYR A 34 14.64 15.83 -6.31
C TYR A 34 14.70 16.14 -4.81
N TYR A 35 15.37 15.29 -4.02
CA TYR A 35 15.56 15.53 -2.59
C TYR A 35 16.44 16.77 -2.34
N LYS A 36 17.50 16.95 -3.16
CA LYS A 36 18.37 18.13 -3.10
C LYS A 36 17.63 19.38 -3.56
N LEU A 37 16.80 19.29 -4.59
CA LEU A 37 15.95 20.40 -5.05
C LEU A 37 15.02 20.91 -3.95
N LEU A 38 14.38 20.01 -3.21
CA LEU A 38 13.51 20.37 -2.09
C LEU A 38 14.28 20.66 -0.79
N LYS A 39 15.61 20.45 -0.76
CA LYS A 39 16.46 20.58 0.43
C LYS A 39 16.00 19.70 1.60
N VAL A 40 15.64 18.47 1.30
CA VAL A 40 15.19 17.47 2.27
C VAL A 40 16.04 16.21 2.18
N SER A 41 16.05 15.43 3.26
CA SER A 41 16.71 14.12 3.27
C SER A 41 15.91 13.08 2.48
N ARG A 42 16.55 11.98 2.06
CA ARG A 42 15.86 10.84 1.44
C ARG A 42 14.89 10.13 2.40
N GLU A 43 15.14 10.29 3.69
CA GLU A 43 14.34 9.80 4.81
C GLU A 43 13.15 10.73 5.13
N ALA A 44 13.03 11.88 4.45
CA ALA A 44 12.03 12.90 4.79
C ALA A 44 10.60 12.36 4.66
N THR A 45 9.80 12.66 5.67
CA THR A 45 8.38 12.36 5.73
C THR A 45 7.60 13.21 4.73
N THR A 46 6.40 12.76 4.34
CA THR A 46 5.51 13.51 3.44
C THR A 46 5.20 14.90 3.99
N ARG A 47 5.07 15.05 5.31
CA ARG A 47 4.88 16.35 5.98
C ARG A 47 6.10 17.26 5.81
N GLU A 48 7.31 16.76 6.02
CA GLU A 48 8.55 17.55 5.82
C GLU A 48 8.73 17.96 4.35
N ILE A 49 8.41 17.05 3.42
CA ILE A 49 8.40 17.33 1.98
C ILE A 49 7.40 18.44 1.65
N ARG A 50 6.16 18.37 2.18
CA ARG A 50 5.15 19.43 2.01
C ARG A 50 5.62 20.76 2.60
N GLN A 51 6.18 20.77 3.81
CA GLN A 51 6.66 22.00 4.45
C GLN A 51 7.83 22.61 3.67
N ALA A 52 8.78 21.80 3.22
CA ALA A 52 9.91 22.26 2.41
C ALA A 52 9.43 22.82 1.06
N PHE A 53 8.54 22.10 0.39
CA PHE A 53 7.91 22.58 -0.85
C PHE A 53 7.13 23.87 -0.62
N LYS A 54 6.32 23.99 0.44
CA LYS A 54 5.57 25.22 0.77
C LYS A 54 6.49 26.42 0.91
N LYS A 55 7.61 26.26 1.65
CA LYS A 55 8.62 27.31 1.82
C LYS A 55 9.21 27.74 0.47
N LEU A 56 9.58 26.79 -0.38
CA LEU A 56 10.11 27.09 -1.71
C LEU A 56 9.06 27.71 -2.62
N ALA A 57 7.82 27.22 -2.61
CA ALA A 57 6.71 27.75 -3.39
C ALA A 57 6.41 29.20 -3.03
N LEU A 58 6.42 29.57 -1.76
CA LEU A 58 6.16 30.96 -1.35
C LEU A 58 7.24 31.95 -1.82
N ILE A 59 8.46 31.48 -2.04
CA ILE A 59 9.61 32.31 -2.46
C ILE A 59 9.78 32.29 -3.97
N MET A 60 9.68 31.11 -4.60
CA MET A 60 10.03 30.88 -6.00
C MET A 60 8.84 31.00 -6.96
N HIS A 61 7.62 31.19 -6.48
CA HIS A 61 6.45 31.29 -7.35
C HIS A 61 6.61 32.41 -8.40
N PRO A 62 6.23 32.18 -9.67
CA PRO A 62 6.32 33.19 -10.73
C PRO A 62 5.63 34.51 -10.38
N ASP A 63 4.45 34.49 -9.75
CA ASP A 63 3.74 35.69 -9.27
C ASP A 63 4.57 36.58 -8.32
N LYS A 64 5.56 36.03 -7.60
CA LYS A 64 6.47 36.78 -6.72
C LYS A 64 7.78 37.17 -7.39
N ASN A 65 8.07 36.61 -8.55
CA ASN A 65 9.29 36.84 -9.30
C ASN A 65 8.95 37.28 -10.75
N PRO A 66 8.14 38.34 -10.95
CA PRO A 66 7.68 38.75 -12.28
C PRO A 66 8.80 39.26 -13.21
N HIS A 67 9.99 39.51 -12.65
CA HIS A 67 11.15 40.04 -13.38
C HIS A 67 12.21 38.97 -13.72
N ASP A 68 12.02 37.71 -13.29
CA ASP A 68 12.89 36.58 -13.66
C ASP A 68 12.18 35.73 -14.72
N GLU A 69 12.60 35.84 -15.98
CA GLU A 69 12.06 35.07 -17.10
C GLU A 69 12.21 33.55 -16.90
N THR A 70 13.15 33.11 -16.05
CA THR A 70 13.38 31.69 -15.72
C THR A 70 12.60 31.21 -14.50
N ALA A 71 11.83 32.08 -13.83
CA ALA A 71 11.09 31.73 -12.61
C ALA A 71 10.08 30.61 -12.84
N HIS A 72 9.39 30.62 -13.99
CA HIS A 72 8.44 29.57 -14.36
C HIS A 72 9.11 28.20 -14.42
N ASP A 73 10.20 28.07 -15.20
CA ASP A 73 10.91 26.81 -15.39
C ASP A 73 11.53 26.29 -14.08
N LYS A 74 12.11 27.19 -13.28
CA LYS A 74 12.64 26.84 -11.95
C LYS A 74 11.53 26.32 -11.03
N PHE A 75 10.37 26.98 -11.01
CA PHE A 75 9.26 26.56 -10.17
C PHE A 75 8.62 25.25 -10.64
N LEU A 76 8.60 25.01 -11.95
CA LEU A 76 8.09 23.77 -12.53
C LEU A 76 8.97 22.57 -12.15
N LYS A 77 10.30 22.74 -12.10
CA LYS A 77 11.22 21.71 -11.57
C LYS A 77 10.96 21.37 -10.11
N VAL A 78 10.79 22.39 -9.25
CA VAL A 78 10.49 22.21 -7.82
C VAL A 78 9.12 21.56 -7.62
N THR A 79 8.12 21.96 -8.41
CA THR A 79 6.78 21.36 -8.39
C THR A 79 6.83 19.90 -8.79
N ARG A 80 7.56 19.56 -9.86
CA ARG A 80 7.75 18.17 -10.30
C ARG A 80 8.42 17.31 -9.23
N ALA A 81 9.47 17.84 -8.58
CA ALA A 81 10.12 17.15 -7.47
C ALA A 81 9.13 16.88 -6.32
N TYR A 82 8.28 17.86 -5.99
CA TYR A 82 7.23 17.68 -4.99
C TYR A 82 6.17 16.66 -5.41
N GLU A 83 5.66 16.71 -6.64
CA GLU A 83 4.64 15.80 -7.14
C GLU A 83 5.10 14.34 -7.15
N VAL A 84 6.37 14.11 -7.47
CA VAL A 84 6.97 12.79 -7.45
C VAL A 84 7.24 12.33 -6.01
N LEU A 85 7.82 13.19 -5.17
CA LEU A 85 8.21 12.80 -3.81
C LEU A 85 7.04 12.71 -2.81
N LYS A 86 5.89 13.34 -3.10
CA LYS A 86 4.68 13.23 -2.28
C LYS A 86 3.89 11.96 -2.54
N ASP A 87 4.02 11.37 -3.72
CA ASP A 87 3.32 10.16 -4.13
C ASP A 87 4.24 8.95 -3.88
N ASP A 88 3.76 7.98 -3.08
CA ASP A 88 4.60 6.86 -2.67
C ASP A 88 5.05 5.99 -3.85
N ASP A 89 4.18 5.79 -4.86
CA ASP A 89 4.50 4.96 -6.03
C ASP A 89 5.52 5.67 -6.93
N LEU A 90 5.35 6.98 -7.15
CA LEU A 90 6.28 7.78 -7.96
C LEU A 90 7.62 7.97 -7.27
N ARG A 91 7.62 8.21 -5.95
CA ARG A 91 8.84 8.29 -5.14
C ARG A 91 9.62 6.99 -5.22
N LYS A 92 8.95 5.83 -5.11
CA LYS A 92 9.59 4.51 -5.28
C LYS A 92 10.23 4.38 -6.66
N LYS A 93 9.49 4.75 -7.70
CA LYS A 93 9.96 4.66 -9.10
C LYS A 93 11.18 5.53 -9.33
N TYR A 94 11.17 6.75 -8.78
CA TYR A 94 12.29 7.67 -8.79
C TYR A 94 13.49 7.12 -8.01
N ASP A 95 13.27 6.55 -6.83
CA ASP A 95 14.34 5.94 -6.03
C ASP A 95 14.97 4.72 -6.73
N LYS A 96 14.20 3.91 -7.46
CA LYS A 96 14.67 2.71 -8.18
C LYS A 96 15.33 3.02 -9.53
N TYR A 97 14.78 3.96 -10.31
CA TYR A 97 15.14 4.15 -11.72
C TYR A 97 15.58 5.59 -12.06
N GLY A 98 15.57 6.51 -11.11
CA GLY A 98 15.80 7.93 -11.34
C GLY A 98 14.71 8.58 -12.20
N GLU A 99 15.02 9.73 -12.80
CA GLU A 99 14.09 10.45 -13.67
C GLU A 99 13.66 9.66 -14.91
N LYS A 100 14.51 8.74 -15.39
CA LYS A 100 14.20 7.89 -16.56
C LYS A 100 12.97 7.01 -16.32
N GLY A 101 12.77 6.55 -15.09
CA GLY A 101 11.56 5.81 -14.71
C GLY A 101 10.28 6.63 -14.83
N LEU A 102 10.35 7.96 -14.80
CA LEU A 102 9.18 8.84 -14.76
C LEU A 102 8.73 9.32 -16.15
N GLN A 103 9.39 8.88 -17.24
CA GLN A 103 9.18 9.42 -18.59
C GLN A 103 7.78 9.15 -19.17
N ASP A 104 7.13 8.04 -18.82
CA ASP A 104 5.78 7.71 -19.32
C ASP A 104 4.66 8.60 -18.76
N GLU A 105 4.91 9.30 -17.65
CA GLU A 105 3.93 10.19 -16.99
C GLU A 105 4.13 11.68 -17.35
N GLN A 106 5.03 11.97 -18.30
CA GLN A 106 5.40 13.31 -18.73
C GLN A 106 4.25 14.18 -19.29
N GLN A 107 3.06 13.63 -19.51
CA GLN A 107 1.94 14.39 -20.08
C GLN A 107 1.12 15.20 -19.05
N GLY A 108 1.39 15.10 -17.74
CA GLY A 108 0.67 15.84 -16.70
C GLY A 108 1.44 16.95 -15.97
N GLY A 109 2.78 16.92 -16.02
CA GLY A 109 3.66 17.71 -15.16
C GLY A 109 3.91 19.13 -15.68
N GLY A 110 2.98 20.04 -15.40
CA GLY A 110 3.20 21.47 -15.65
C GLY A 110 2.18 22.40 -15.03
N ARG A 111 1.32 21.90 -14.13
CA ARG A 111 0.28 22.71 -13.48
C ARG A 111 0.64 22.88 -12.02
N TYR A 112 0.93 24.12 -11.64
CA TYR A 112 1.01 24.54 -10.26
C TYR A 112 -0.16 25.46 -9.91
N GLU A 113 -0.46 25.53 -8.64
CA GLU A 113 -1.51 26.39 -8.09
C GLU A 113 -1.03 27.84 -7.91
N SER A 114 -1.95 28.78 -7.69
CA SER A 114 -1.58 30.18 -7.47
C SER A 114 -0.75 30.38 -6.20
N TRP A 115 0.00 31.48 -6.10
CA TRP A 115 0.74 31.80 -4.88
C TRP A 115 -0.18 31.88 -3.65
N ASN A 116 -1.40 32.40 -3.83
CA ASN A 116 -2.39 32.53 -2.77
C ASN A 116 -2.83 31.16 -2.23
N TYR A 117 -2.95 30.15 -3.11
CA TYR A 117 -3.23 28.78 -2.70
C TYR A 117 -2.11 28.24 -1.81
N TYR A 118 -0.85 28.36 -2.21
CA TYR A 118 0.27 27.85 -1.40
C TYR A 118 0.42 28.56 -0.06
N ARG A 119 0.01 29.84 0.01
CA ARG A 119 0.03 30.61 1.26
C ARG A 119 -1.07 30.21 2.22
N ASN A 120 -2.30 30.11 1.73
CA ASN A 120 -3.48 30.05 2.60
C ASN A 120 -4.12 28.66 2.63
N GLU A 121 -4.03 27.89 1.54
CA GLU A 121 -4.76 26.63 1.36
C GLU A 121 -3.90 25.38 1.48
N PHE A 122 -2.60 25.50 1.23
CA PHE A 122 -1.68 24.37 1.24
C PHE A 122 -1.17 24.05 2.64
N GLY A 123 -1.29 22.78 3.04
CA GLY A 123 -0.79 22.27 4.32
C GLY A 123 -1.42 22.98 5.53
N ILE A 124 -2.76 23.11 5.55
CA ILE A 124 -3.51 23.88 6.57
C ILE A 124 -3.10 23.52 8.01
N TYR A 125 -2.80 22.25 8.27
CA TYR A 125 -2.46 21.73 9.61
C TYR A 125 -1.01 21.20 9.72
N ASP A 126 -0.14 21.47 8.74
CA ASP A 126 1.22 20.90 8.75
C ASP A 126 2.12 21.48 9.86
N ASP A 127 1.79 22.66 10.36
CA ASP A 127 2.53 23.36 11.40
C ASP A 127 1.92 23.18 12.81
N ASP A 128 0.79 22.47 12.91
CA ASP A 128 0.07 22.22 14.17
C ASP A 128 0.49 20.85 14.74
N LEU A 129 1.14 20.83 15.91
CA LEU A 129 1.69 19.60 16.50
C LEU A 129 0.60 18.68 17.06
N GLU A 130 -0.48 19.27 17.57
CA GLU A 130 -1.59 18.56 18.19
C GLU A 130 -2.54 17.92 17.17
N ILE A 131 -2.44 18.32 15.90
CA ILE A 131 -3.29 17.81 14.81
C ILE A 131 -2.50 16.78 13.99
N VAL A 132 -2.93 15.53 14.08
CA VAL A 132 -2.32 14.44 13.32
C VAL A 132 -2.90 14.42 11.91
N THR A 133 -2.07 14.67 10.90
CA THR A 133 -2.48 14.50 9.51
C THR A 133 -2.45 13.01 9.14
N LEU A 134 -3.60 12.50 8.71
CA LEU A 134 -3.81 11.10 8.35
C LEU A 134 -3.98 10.96 6.83
N ASP A 135 -3.37 9.92 6.27
CA ASP A 135 -3.47 9.52 4.87
C ASP A 135 -4.11 8.13 4.75
N ARG A 136 -4.23 7.61 3.52
CA ARG A 136 -4.78 6.27 3.27
C ARG A 136 -4.02 5.14 3.98
N GLY A 137 -2.72 5.26 4.20
CA GLY A 137 -1.89 4.22 4.80
C GLY A 137 -2.04 4.15 6.33
N ASP A 138 -2.13 5.31 6.98
CA ASP A 138 -2.17 5.40 8.45
C ASP A 138 -3.58 5.44 9.04
N PHE A 139 -4.61 5.80 8.25
CA PHE A 139 -5.94 6.12 8.78
C PHE A 139 -6.57 4.99 9.59
N ASP A 140 -6.68 3.78 9.01
CA ASP A 140 -7.37 2.66 9.67
C ASP A 140 -6.61 2.18 10.92
N ALA A 141 -5.27 2.22 10.88
CA ALA A 141 -4.42 1.90 12.04
C ALA A 141 -4.60 2.92 13.18
N ALA A 142 -4.65 4.21 12.84
CA ALA A 142 -4.85 5.28 13.80
C ALA A 142 -6.20 5.15 14.52
N VAL A 143 -7.31 5.15 13.77
CA VAL A 143 -8.65 5.18 14.35
C VAL A 143 -9.04 3.88 15.10
N ASN A 144 -8.35 2.77 14.82
CA ASN A 144 -8.56 1.49 15.51
C ASN A 144 -7.53 1.20 16.61
N SER A 145 -6.65 2.15 16.95
CA SER A 145 -5.60 1.94 17.98
C SER A 145 -6.20 1.57 19.35
N GLY A 146 -7.42 2.05 19.63
CA GLY A 146 -8.10 1.97 20.92
C GLY A 146 -8.23 3.33 21.59
N GLU A 147 -7.47 4.33 21.11
CA GLU A 147 -7.68 5.73 21.48
C GLU A 147 -8.97 6.25 20.84
N LEU A 148 -9.54 7.30 21.43
CA LEU A 148 -10.67 8.03 20.89
C LEU A 148 -10.14 9.10 19.92
N TRP A 149 -10.59 9.04 18.67
CA TRP A 149 -10.15 9.94 17.60
C TRP A 149 -11.28 10.84 17.14
N PHE A 150 -11.03 12.14 17.02
CA PHE A 150 -11.95 13.06 16.35
C PHE A 150 -11.28 13.61 15.11
N VAL A 151 -11.81 13.26 13.94
CA VAL A 151 -11.17 13.49 12.65
C VAL A 151 -11.95 14.50 11.81
N ASN A 152 -11.23 15.52 11.32
CA ASN A 152 -11.73 16.48 10.35
C ASN A 152 -11.36 16.07 8.92
N PHE A 153 -12.37 15.68 8.13
CA PHE A 153 -12.24 15.47 6.70
C PHE A 153 -12.48 16.79 5.97
N TYR A 154 -11.41 17.37 5.41
CA TYR A 154 -11.43 18.69 4.80
C TYR A 154 -10.96 18.67 3.34
N PHE A 155 -11.18 19.77 2.65
CA PHE A 155 -10.68 20.01 1.30
C PHE A 155 -9.93 21.36 1.26
N PRO A 156 -8.79 21.51 0.57
CA PRO A 156 -8.00 22.75 0.61
C PRO A 156 -8.77 23.98 0.11
N ARG A 157 -9.52 23.85 -1.00
CA ARG A 157 -10.32 24.93 -1.62
C ARG A 157 -11.73 25.09 -1.03
N CYS A 158 -11.89 24.78 0.26
CA CYS A 158 -13.19 24.82 0.92
C CYS A 158 -13.21 25.99 1.92
N HIS A 159 -14.02 27.01 1.64
CA HIS A 159 -14.15 28.18 2.50
C HIS A 159 -14.51 27.80 3.95
N HIS A 160 -15.52 26.94 4.11
CA HIS A 160 -15.95 26.43 5.42
C HIS A 160 -14.87 25.65 6.19
N CYS A 161 -13.89 25.09 5.48
CA CYS A 161 -12.78 24.37 6.07
C CYS A 161 -11.74 25.35 6.62
N HIS A 162 -11.54 26.49 5.92
CA HIS A 162 -10.73 27.61 6.41
C HIS A 162 -11.35 28.31 7.61
N GLU A 163 -12.68 28.50 7.61
CA GLU A 163 -13.40 29.04 8.77
C GLU A 163 -13.25 28.15 10.01
N LEU A 164 -13.27 26.81 9.82
CA LEU A 164 -13.10 25.85 10.91
C LEU A 164 -11.65 25.76 11.40
N ALA A 165 -10.65 26.00 10.54
CA ALA A 165 -9.26 25.67 10.86
C ALA A 165 -8.72 26.34 12.15
N PRO A 166 -8.96 27.64 12.43
CA PRO A 166 -8.57 28.25 13.71
C PRO A 166 -9.23 27.55 14.91
N THR A 167 -10.55 27.32 14.85
CA THR A 167 -11.29 26.65 15.92
C THR A 167 -10.81 25.21 16.14
N TRP A 168 -10.48 24.50 15.06
CA TRP A 168 -9.96 23.13 15.14
C TRP A 168 -8.59 23.06 15.82
N ARG A 169 -7.73 24.07 15.65
CA ARG A 169 -6.45 24.19 16.36
C ARG A 169 -6.63 24.45 17.84
N GLU A 170 -7.50 25.39 18.19
CA GLU A 170 -7.80 25.69 19.59
C GLU A 170 -8.44 24.50 20.29
N PHE A 171 -9.37 23.83 19.62
CA PHE A 171 -9.97 22.59 20.08
C PHE A 171 -8.93 21.49 20.28
N ALA A 172 -7.99 21.33 19.35
CA ALA A 172 -6.91 20.35 19.48
C ALA A 172 -6.01 20.60 20.69
N LYS A 173 -5.66 21.87 20.95
CA LYS A 173 -4.91 22.25 22.14
C LYS A 173 -5.68 22.01 23.44
N GLU A 174 -6.98 22.28 23.44
CA GLU A 174 -7.83 22.09 24.63
C GLU A 174 -8.03 20.61 24.98
N MET A 175 -8.08 19.75 23.96
CA MET A 175 -8.36 18.32 24.10
C MET A 175 -7.10 17.44 24.06
N ASP A 176 -5.92 18.06 24.01
CA ASP A 176 -4.65 17.35 23.97
C ASP A 176 -4.51 16.38 25.17
N GLY A 177 -4.04 15.17 24.87
CA GLY A 177 -3.94 14.06 25.82
C GLY A 177 -5.26 13.38 26.23
N VAL A 178 -6.43 13.99 25.99
CA VAL A 178 -7.75 13.41 26.28
C VAL A 178 -8.25 12.58 25.09
N ILE A 179 -8.28 13.18 23.91
CA ILE A 179 -8.65 12.55 22.64
C ILE A 179 -7.65 12.93 21.56
N ARG A 180 -7.49 12.10 20.55
CA ARG A 180 -6.61 12.38 19.41
C ARG A 180 -7.35 13.18 18.35
N ILE A 181 -6.76 14.28 17.92
CA ILE A 181 -7.33 15.13 16.88
C ILE A 181 -6.64 14.83 15.55
N GLY A 182 -7.45 14.41 14.57
CA GLY A 182 -6.99 14.06 13.23
C GLY A 182 -7.46 15.04 12.16
N ALA A 183 -6.71 15.12 11.06
CA ALA A 183 -7.14 15.81 9.85
C ALA A 183 -6.81 15.00 8.60
N VAL A 184 -7.79 14.83 7.70
CA VAL A 184 -7.63 14.12 6.43
C VAL A 184 -7.87 15.11 5.29
N ASN A 185 -6.85 15.33 4.47
CA ASN A 185 -6.98 16.10 3.24
C ASN A 185 -7.62 15.21 2.15
N CYS A 186 -8.90 15.44 1.85
CA CYS A 186 -9.63 14.70 0.83
C CYS A 186 -9.26 15.08 -0.61
N GLY A 187 -8.58 16.21 -0.81
CA GLY A 187 -7.99 16.57 -2.11
C GLY A 187 -6.89 15.58 -2.52
N ASP A 188 -6.01 15.26 -1.57
CA ASP A 188 -4.93 14.28 -1.78
C ASP A 188 -5.43 12.84 -1.59
N ASN A 189 -6.40 12.61 -0.69
CA ASN A 189 -6.87 11.28 -0.29
C ASN A 189 -8.32 10.99 -0.72
N ASN A 190 -8.68 11.33 -1.97
CA ASN A 190 -10.06 11.21 -2.47
C ASN A 190 -10.64 9.78 -2.35
N ARG A 191 -9.82 8.74 -2.60
CA ARG A 191 -10.27 7.34 -2.46
C ARG A 191 -10.64 6.98 -1.01
N LEU A 192 -9.85 7.44 -0.03
CA LEU A 192 -10.14 7.25 1.39
C LEU A 192 -11.43 7.97 1.78
N CYS A 193 -11.58 9.24 1.39
CA CYS A 193 -12.78 10.00 1.75
C CYS A 193 -14.05 9.40 1.12
N ARG A 194 -13.98 8.92 -0.12
CA ARG A 194 -15.11 8.20 -0.76
C ARG A 194 -15.42 6.87 -0.07
N SER A 195 -14.41 6.08 0.30
CA SER A 195 -14.64 4.79 0.97
C SER A 195 -15.27 4.96 2.36
N LYS A 196 -15.00 6.08 3.03
CA LYS A 196 -15.64 6.46 4.30
C LYS A 196 -16.96 7.24 4.13
N GLY A 197 -17.47 7.37 2.90
CA GLY A 197 -18.76 8.02 2.62
C GLY A 197 -18.77 9.54 2.82
N ILE A 198 -17.62 10.20 2.71
CA ILE A 198 -17.50 11.66 2.87
C ILE A 198 -17.88 12.35 1.57
N ASN A 199 -19.04 13.02 1.58
CA ASN A 199 -19.60 13.70 0.41
C ASN A 199 -19.66 15.24 0.57
N SER A 200 -19.29 15.77 1.74
CA SER A 200 -19.35 17.21 2.06
C SER A 200 -18.17 17.61 2.93
N TYR A 201 -17.69 18.86 2.80
CA TYR A 201 -16.54 19.36 3.54
C TYR A 201 -16.86 20.66 4.30
N PRO A 202 -16.32 20.84 5.52
CA PRO A 202 -15.68 19.80 6.33
C PRO A 202 -16.71 18.78 6.84
N SER A 203 -16.29 17.54 7.07
CA SER A 203 -17.07 16.53 7.78
C SER A 203 -16.29 16.04 8.99
N LEU A 204 -16.93 16.07 10.16
CA LEU A 204 -16.29 15.75 11.43
C LEU A 204 -16.85 14.44 11.97
N TYR A 205 -15.97 13.50 12.30
CA TYR A 205 -16.35 12.16 12.77
C TYR A 205 -15.51 11.74 13.96
N ILE A 206 -16.17 11.14 14.94
CA ILE A 206 -15.49 10.49 16.06
C ILE A 206 -15.38 8.98 15.82
N TYR A 207 -14.22 8.42 16.14
CA TYR A 207 -13.88 7.01 15.98
C TYR A 207 -13.38 6.44 17.30
N LYS A 208 -13.83 5.24 17.63
CA LYS A 208 -13.33 4.44 18.75
C LYS A 208 -13.35 2.97 18.36
N ALA A 209 -12.29 2.24 18.69
CA ALA A 209 -12.22 0.81 18.39
C ALA A 209 -13.43 0.06 18.97
N GLY A 210 -14.10 -0.73 18.11
CA GLY A 210 -15.30 -1.50 18.48
C GLY A 210 -16.61 -0.70 18.46
N MET A 211 -16.60 0.56 18.05
CA MET A 211 -17.80 1.38 17.83
C MET A 211 -17.89 1.82 16.37
N ASN A 212 -19.12 1.96 15.87
CA ASN A 212 -19.34 2.61 14.58
C ASN A 212 -18.96 4.10 14.70
N PRO A 213 -18.36 4.69 13.64
CA PRO A 213 -18.01 6.10 13.66
C PRO A 213 -19.27 6.98 13.72
N GLU A 214 -19.23 8.03 14.54
CA GLU A 214 -20.36 8.94 14.72
C GLU A 214 -20.04 10.32 14.13
N LYS A 215 -20.96 10.84 13.31
CA LYS A 215 -20.81 12.13 12.65
C LYS A 215 -21.29 13.25 13.57
N TYR A 216 -20.51 14.32 13.64
CA TYR A 216 -20.92 15.55 14.31
C TYR A 216 -21.70 16.47 13.37
N PHE A 217 -22.87 16.93 13.82
CA PHE A 217 -23.78 17.81 13.07
C PHE A 217 -24.01 19.19 13.71
N GLY A 218 -23.45 19.42 14.90
CA GLY A 218 -23.64 20.68 15.63
C GLY A 218 -22.91 21.87 15.00
N ASP A 219 -23.04 23.01 15.65
CA ASP A 219 -22.26 24.20 15.28
C ASP A 219 -20.76 23.95 15.50
N ARG A 220 -19.91 24.63 14.75
CA ARG A 220 -18.47 24.38 14.76
C ARG A 220 -17.73 25.23 15.79
N ALA A 221 -18.41 25.74 16.81
CA ALA A 221 -17.75 26.43 17.91
C ALA A 221 -16.97 25.44 18.79
N LYS A 222 -15.89 25.93 19.39
CA LYS A 222 -14.98 25.13 20.22
C LYS A 222 -15.74 24.43 21.35
N GLU A 223 -16.62 25.15 22.04
CA GLU A 223 -17.39 24.65 23.19
C GLU A 223 -18.31 23.48 22.79
N SER A 224 -18.92 23.58 21.61
CA SER A 224 -19.83 22.56 21.06
C SER A 224 -19.07 21.29 20.66
N LEU A 225 -17.89 21.46 20.04
CA LEU A 225 -16.97 20.37 19.73
C LEU A 225 -16.43 19.68 20.98
N THR A 226 -16.03 20.43 22.00
CA THR A 226 -15.59 19.92 23.31
C THR A 226 -16.70 19.11 23.97
N LYS A 227 -17.91 19.67 24.02
CA LYS A 227 -19.06 18.98 24.61
C LYS A 227 -19.35 17.66 23.90
N PHE A 228 -19.34 17.65 22.58
CA PHE A 228 -19.55 16.42 21.80
C PHE A 228 -18.43 15.40 22.02
N GLY A 229 -17.15 15.81 21.93
CA GLY A 229 -16.02 14.91 22.16
C GLY A 229 -16.06 14.25 23.54
N MET A 230 -16.43 15.00 24.57
CA MET A 230 -16.56 14.51 25.94
C MET A 230 -17.65 13.46 26.14
N GLN A 231 -18.68 13.38 25.26
CA GLN A 231 -19.72 12.34 25.36
C GLN A 231 -19.16 10.92 25.16
N PHE A 232 -18.04 10.79 24.44
CA PHE A 232 -17.44 9.50 24.11
C PHE A 232 -16.24 9.15 25.00
N VAL A 233 -15.76 10.12 25.77
CA VAL A 233 -14.73 9.91 26.78
C VAL A 233 -15.35 9.12 27.93
N LYS A 234 -14.85 7.90 28.17
CA LYS A 234 -15.27 7.09 29.32
C LYS A 234 -14.71 7.70 30.60
N SER A 235 -15.36 8.73 31.11
CA SER A 235 -14.94 9.42 32.33
C SER A 235 -15.69 8.86 33.53
N ARG A 236 -15.32 7.64 33.97
CA ARG A 236 -15.79 7.15 35.29
C ARG A 236 -15.03 7.93 36.38
N VAL A 237 -15.56 9.10 36.73
CA VAL A 237 -15.16 9.83 37.94
C VAL A 237 -15.98 9.27 39.09
N THR A 238 -15.33 8.65 40.06
CA THR A 238 -16.03 8.01 41.18
C THR A 238 -16.08 8.97 42.37
N GLU A 239 -17.27 9.24 42.89
CA GLU A 239 -17.41 9.90 44.19
C GLU A 239 -17.06 8.88 45.29
N LEU A 240 -16.15 9.28 46.17
CA LEU A 240 -15.65 8.46 47.26
C LEU A 240 -16.27 8.93 48.57
N TRP A 241 -16.83 7.99 49.32
CA TRP A 241 -17.43 8.21 50.63
C TRP A 241 -17.08 7.03 51.56
N GLN A 242 -17.42 7.15 52.85
CA GLN A 242 -17.06 6.17 53.89
C GLN A 242 -17.37 4.71 53.51
N GLY A 243 -18.45 4.48 52.76
CA GLY A 243 -18.95 3.15 52.40
C GLY A 243 -18.27 2.48 51.21
N ASN A 244 -17.58 3.21 50.34
CA ASN A 244 -16.96 2.65 49.13
C ASN A 244 -15.45 2.87 49.03
N VAL A 245 -14.89 3.84 49.76
CA VAL A 245 -13.51 4.31 49.56
C VAL A 245 -12.49 3.19 49.73
N PHE A 246 -12.60 2.38 50.79
CA PHE A 246 -11.67 1.29 51.05
C PHE A 246 -11.81 0.17 50.02
N THR A 247 -13.03 -0.23 49.69
CA THR A 247 -13.29 -1.30 48.71
C THR A 247 -12.82 -0.93 47.30
N GLU A 248 -13.05 0.30 46.87
CA GLU A 248 -12.64 0.80 45.54
C GLU A 248 -11.12 0.96 45.44
N ILE A 249 -10.47 1.42 46.51
CA ILE A 249 -9.00 1.56 46.56
C ILE A 249 -8.32 0.20 46.61
N GLU A 250 -8.75 -0.72 47.46
CA GLU A 250 -8.20 -2.08 47.54
C GLU A 250 -8.39 -2.86 46.24
N ALA A 251 -9.58 -2.78 45.63
CA ALA A 251 -9.85 -3.41 44.33
C ALA A 251 -8.92 -2.86 43.23
N ALA A 252 -8.72 -1.54 43.17
CA ALA A 252 -7.80 -0.93 42.21
C ALA A 252 -6.35 -1.37 42.44
N PHE A 253 -5.90 -1.40 43.70
CA PHE A 253 -4.53 -1.79 44.06
C PHE A 253 -4.25 -3.25 43.73
N SER A 254 -5.23 -4.15 43.95
CA SER A 254 -5.11 -5.56 43.54
C SER A 254 -4.92 -5.74 42.02
N SER A 255 -5.43 -4.79 41.24
CA SER A 255 -5.26 -4.73 39.78
C SER A 255 -4.03 -3.94 39.33
N GLY A 256 -3.24 -3.41 40.27
CA GLY A 256 -2.05 -2.60 40.02
C GLY A 256 -2.34 -1.19 39.51
N VAL A 257 -3.54 -0.65 39.75
CA VAL A 257 -3.98 0.69 39.33
C VAL A 257 -4.07 1.62 40.53
N GLY A 258 -3.50 2.83 40.42
CA GLY A 258 -3.54 3.84 41.48
C GLY A 258 -4.79 4.72 41.43
N TRP A 259 -4.93 5.63 42.40
CA TRP A 259 -6.04 6.58 42.48
C TRP A 259 -5.54 8.03 42.48
N LEU A 260 -6.17 8.92 41.72
CA LEU A 260 -6.04 10.36 41.82
C LEU A 260 -7.34 10.90 42.43
N ILE A 261 -7.27 11.40 43.65
CA ILE A 261 -8.43 11.83 44.42
C ILE A 261 -8.32 13.33 44.68
N THR A 262 -9.36 14.08 44.33
CA THR A 262 -9.51 15.47 44.76
C THR A 262 -10.45 15.54 45.96
N PHE A 263 -9.98 16.15 47.04
CA PHE A 263 -10.77 16.44 48.22
C PHE A 263 -11.28 17.87 48.09
N CYS A 264 -12.60 18.06 48.08
CA CYS A 264 -13.21 19.38 48.01
C CYS A 264 -13.64 19.80 49.42
N ALA A 265 -13.02 20.84 49.96
CA ALA A 265 -13.38 21.47 51.23
C ALA A 265 -13.90 22.89 51.00
N ASP A 266 -14.43 23.52 52.05
CA ASP A 266 -14.98 24.89 51.98
C ASP A 266 -13.91 25.97 51.70
N SER A 267 -12.62 25.63 51.81
CA SER A 267 -11.50 26.53 51.53
C SER A 267 -10.48 25.90 50.57
N GLY A 268 -10.08 26.66 49.55
CA GLY A 268 -9.15 26.24 48.49
C GLY A 268 -9.85 25.77 47.20
N ASP A 269 -9.12 25.78 46.08
CA ASP A 269 -9.65 25.42 44.77
C ASP A 269 -9.67 23.90 44.55
N CYS A 270 -10.88 23.32 44.48
CA CYS A 270 -11.06 21.92 44.08
C CYS A 270 -11.10 21.77 42.56
N LEU A 271 -10.72 20.60 42.02
CA LEU A 271 -10.82 20.35 40.59
C LEU A 271 -12.28 20.37 40.12
N GLU A 272 -12.56 21.22 39.13
CA GLU A 272 -13.88 21.29 38.49
C GLU A 272 -14.34 19.94 37.91
N SER A 273 -15.65 19.77 37.75
CA SER A 273 -16.24 18.53 37.21
C SER A 273 -15.68 18.18 35.82
N GLN A 274 -15.57 19.16 34.93
CA GLN A 274 -14.99 18.94 33.59
C GLN A 274 -13.50 18.56 33.65
N THR A 275 -12.72 19.19 34.53
CA THR A 275 -11.29 18.87 34.70
C THR A 275 -11.10 17.44 35.20
N ARG A 276 -11.91 17.00 36.18
CA ARG A 276 -11.91 15.60 36.65
C ARG A 276 -12.24 14.62 35.53
N GLN A 277 -13.23 14.94 34.69
CA GLN A 277 -13.61 14.10 33.55
C GLN A 277 -12.50 14.03 32.49
N LYS A 278 -11.86 15.17 32.17
CA LYS A 278 -10.71 15.24 31.26
C LYS A 278 -9.57 14.37 31.79
N LEU A 279 -9.20 14.52 33.08
CA LEU A 279 -8.17 13.70 33.74
C LEU A 279 -8.51 12.21 33.73
N ALA A 280 -9.77 11.85 33.97
CA ALA A 280 -10.23 10.45 33.92
C ALA A 280 -10.05 9.84 32.51
N GLY A 281 -10.31 10.61 31.46
CA GLY A 281 -10.04 10.21 30.08
C GLY A 281 -8.54 10.11 29.77
N MET A 282 -7.75 11.12 30.16
CA MET A 282 -6.30 11.14 29.94
C MET A 282 -5.59 9.96 30.59
N LEU A 283 -6.08 9.54 31.75
CA LEU A 283 -5.51 8.48 32.58
C LEU A 283 -6.29 7.16 32.47
N GLU A 284 -7.15 7.01 31.46
CA GLU A 284 -7.96 5.80 31.26
C GLU A 284 -7.05 4.54 31.24
N GLY A 285 -7.35 3.59 32.12
CA GLY A 285 -6.59 2.35 32.28
C GLY A 285 -5.23 2.49 32.98
N LEU A 286 -4.83 3.70 33.39
CA LEU A 286 -3.60 3.97 34.15
C LEU A 286 -3.86 4.32 35.61
N VAL A 287 -4.79 5.25 35.86
CA VAL A 287 -5.12 5.77 37.19
C VAL A 287 -6.61 6.02 37.26
N ASN A 288 -7.25 5.58 38.35
CA ASN A 288 -8.64 5.90 38.62
C ASN A 288 -8.74 7.34 39.13
N VAL A 289 -9.72 8.11 38.64
CA VAL A 289 -9.95 9.47 39.10
C VAL A 289 -11.19 9.50 39.97
N GLY A 290 -11.06 10.07 41.15
CA GLY A 290 -12.15 10.20 42.11
C GLY A 290 -12.19 11.57 42.78
N TRP A 291 -13.25 11.80 43.52
CA TRP A 291 -13.38 13.00 44.33
C TRP A 291 -14.15 12.71 45.62
N MET A 292 -13.96 13.56 46.61
CA MET A 292 -14.60 13.44 47.92
C MET A 292 -15.10 14.82 48.35
N ASP A 293 -16.34 14.87 48.82
CA ASP A 293 -16.93 16.06 49.41
C ASP A 293 -16.65 16.09 50.92
N CYS A 294 -15.72 16.92 51.36
CA CYS A 294 -15.36 17.02 52.77
C CYS A 294 -16.41 17.75 53.60
N SER A 295 -17.37 18.44 52.98
CA SER A 295 -18.51 19.03 53.71
C SER A 295 -19.47 17.94 54.21
N THR A 296 -19.61 16.85 53.46
CA THR A 296 -20.47 15.71 53.83
C THR A 296 -19.70 14.58 54.50
N GLN A 297 -18.40 14.44 54.22
CA GLN A 297 -17.53 13.36 54.73
C GLN A 297 -16.45 13.89 55.68
N ALA A 298 -16.82 14.74 56.66
CA ALA A 298 -15.87 15.40 57.56
C ALA A 298 -14.92 14.42 58.29
N GLU A 299 -15.46 13.37 58.93
CA GLU A 299 -14.66 12.38 59.68
C GLU A 299 -13.65 11.63 58.77
N LEU A 300 -14.03 11.37 57.52
CA LEU A 300 -13.16 10.70 56.56
C LEU A 300 -12.05 11.63 56.09
N CYS A 301 -12.36 12.88 55.74
CA CYS A 301 -11.35 13.88 55.37
C CYS A 301 -10.38 14.21 56.52
N ASP A 302 -10.88 14.24 57.76
CA ASP A 302 -10.04 14.37 58.97
C ASP A 302 -9.08 13.18 59.11
N SER A 303 -9.54 11.96 58.81
CA SER A 303 -8.69 10.76 58.81
C SER A 303 -7.57 10.79 57.76
N PHE A 304 -7.76 11.59 56.69
CA PHE A 304 -6.76 11.87 55.66
C PHE A 304 -5.91 13.12 55.97
N GLU A 305 -6.12 13.78 57.11
CA GLU A 305 -5.49 15.05 57.50
C GLU A 305 -5.71 16.18 56.47
N VAL A 306 -6.85 16.18 55.78
CA VAL A 306 -7.18 17.17 54.74
C VAL A 306 -7.96 18.34 55.34
N THR A 307 -7.32 19.50 55.46
CA THR A 307 -7.94 20.72 56.00
C THR A 307 -8.32 21.76 54.93
N THR A 308 -7.73 21.65 53.74
CA THR A 308 -8.02 22.50 52.58
C THR A 308 -8.21 21.64 51.33
N SER A 309 -8.89 22.17 50.31
CA SER A 309 -9.06 21.48 49.04
C SER A 309 -7.70 21.08 48.46
N THR A 310 -7.50 19.78 48.25
CA THR A 310 -6.23 19.22 47.79
C THR A 310 -6.48 18.07 46.81
N THR A 311 -5.55 17.86 45.88
CA THR A 311 -5.55 16.70 44.99
C THR A 311 -4.35 15.83 45.30
N ALA A 312 -4.56 14.56 45.57
CA ALA A 312 -3.51 13.61 45.91
C ALA A 312 -3.54 12.37 44.99
N PHE A 313 -2.36 11.88 44.64
CA PHE A 313 -2.18 10.63 43.91
C PHE A 313 -1.71 9.52 44.87
N PHE A 314 -2.45 8.41 44.87
CA PHE A 314 -2.24 7.22 45.67
C PHE A 314 -1.76 6.09 44.76
N PRO A 315 -0.45 5.80 44.72
CA PRO A 315 0.09 4.70 43.92
C PRO A 315 -0.33 3.34 44.51
N PRO A 316 -0.36 2.26 43.68
CA PRO A 316 -0.72 0.93 44.15
C PRO A 316 0.12 0.50 45.37
N GLY A 317 -0.55 0.10 46.46
CA GLY A 317 0.09 -0.35 47.69
C GLY A 317 0.47 0.76 48.68
N SER A 318 0.13 2.03 48.40
CA SER A 318 0.34 3.12 49.37
C SER A 318 -0.59 2.98 50.59
N SER A 319 -0.07 3.22 51.78
CA SER A 319 -0.91 3.34 52.98
C SER A 319 -1.68 4.66 52.96
N LEU A 320 -2.99 4.58 53.13
CA LEU A 320 -3.91 5.74 53.22
C LEU A 320 -3.62 6.65 54.43
N LYS A 321 -2.87 6.17 55.43
CA LYS A 321 -2.67 6.82 56.73
C LYS A 321 -1.33 7.54 56.92
N ASN A 322 -0.36 7.37 56.02
CA ASN A 322 0.98 7.95 56.21
C ASN A 322 1.29 9.02 55.16
N LYS A 323 1.89 10.13 55.61
CA LYS A 323 2.43 11.26 54.82
C LYS A 323 3.46 10.83 53.76
N GLY A 324 2.98 10.16 52.73
CA GLY A 324 3.67 9.86 51.49
C GLY A 324 2.92 10.49 50.31
N ILE A 325 2.46 11.73 50.48
CA ILE A 325 1.87 12.53 49.39
C ILE A 325 3.00 12.83 48.41
N LEU A 326 3.10 12.02 47.35
CA LEU A 326 3.97 12.32 46.21
C LEU A 326 3.31 13.45 45.42
N PHE A 327 3.77 14.69 45.66
CA PHE A 327 3.69 15.74 44.65
C PHE A 327 4.36 15.21 43.39
N ALA A 328 3.62 15.28 42.28
CA ALA A 328 3.86 14.56 41.05
C ALA A 328 5.35 14.45 40.65
N ASN A 329 5.90 13.23 40.75
CA ASN A 329 6.91 12.76 39.82
C ASN A 329 6.73 11.25 39.62
N PRO A 330 6.14 10.80 38.50
CA PRO A 330 5.76 9.40 38.32
C PRO A 330 6.95 8.59 37.79
N GLY A 331 7.92 8.31 38.67
CA GLY A 331 8.89 7.24 38.48
C GLY A 331 8.37 5.96 39.12
N TRP A 332 7.56 5.17 38.39
CA TRP A 332 7.15 3.86 38.89
C TRP A 332 8.06 2.76 38.32
N VAL A 333 8.72 2.10 39.26
CA VAL A 333 9.19 0.71 39.31
C VAL A 333 9.50 0.05 37.96
N TYR A 334 10.76 0.16 37.57
CA TYR A 334 11.40 -0.73 36.62
C TYR A 334 11.48 -2.13 37.25
N GLN A 335 10.87 -3.13 36.62
CA GLN A 335 11.23 -4.52 36.90
C GLN A 335 12.56 -4.77 36.19
N GLU A 336 13.65 -4.75 36.96
CA GLU A 336 14.97 -5.18 36.51
C GLU A 336 15.02 -6.69 36.27
N ALA A 337 15.77 -7.00 35.21
CA ALA A 337 16.27 -8.26 34.67
C ALA A 337 16.10 -9.56 35.49
N SER A 338 15.40 -10.53 34.89
CA SER A 338 15.70 -11.97 35.05
C SER A 338 15.07 -12.78 33.89
N PRO A 339 15.75 -13.84 33.40
CA PRO A 339 16.32 -13.90 32.06
C PRO A 339 15.25 -13.82 30.95
N TYR A 340 15.30 -12.73 30.18
CA TYR A 340 14.34 -12.38 29.11
C TYR A 340 14.12 -13.49 28.09
N MET A 341 15.15 -14.26 27.74
CA MET A 341 15.12 -15.29 26.67
C MET A 341 13.98 -16.31 26.84
N SER A 342 13.78 -16.85 28.05
CA SER A 342 12.73 -17.84 28.30
C SER A 342 11.31 -17.24 28.22
N LYS A 343 11.15 -15.97 28.63
CA LYS A 343 9.86 -15.26 28.63
C LYS A 343 9.45 -14.75 27.25
N LEU A 344 10.42 -14.30 26.45
CA LEU A 344 10.20 -13.84 25.07
C LEU A 344 9.74 -14.98 24.15
N ALA A 345 10.15 -16.21 24.45
CA ALA A 345 9.80 -17.38 23.66
C ALA A 345 8.32 -17.78 23.75
N HIS A 346 7.67 -17.58 24.91
CA HIS A 346 6.36 -18.18 25.22
C HIS A 346 5.21 -17.17 25.35
N HIS A 347 5.53 -15.88 25.50
CA HIS A 347 4.54 -14.83 25.65
C HIS A 347 4.73 -13.76 24.59
N ARG A 348 3.67 -13.01 24.30
CA ARG A 348 3.75 -11.84 23.43
C ARG A 348 4.35 -10.67 24.20
N TRP A 349 5.39 -10.07 23.65
CA TRP A 349 6.08 -8.94 24.27
C TRP A 349 6.32 -7.81 23.29
N LEU A 350 5.92 -6.60 23.66
CA LEU A 350 6.39 -5.37 23.03
C LEU A 350 7.59 -4.86 23.86
N VAL A 351 8.77 -4.86 23.27
CA VAL A 351 10.03 -4.53 23.94
C VAL A 351 10.61 -3.26 23.34
N SER A 352 10.88 -2.27 24.19
CA SER A 352 11.66 -1.09 23.81
C SER A 352 13.13 -1.31 24.16
N PHE A 353 13.99 -1.23 23.15
CA PHE A 353 15.44 -1.34 23.27
C PHE A 353 16.06 0.07 23.34
N SER A 354 16.91 0.31 24.34
CA SER A 354 17.61 1.59 24.55
C SER A 354 19.12 1.39 24.71
N PHE A 355 19.90 2.47 24.58
CA PHE A 355 21.36 2.46 24.75
C PHE A 355 21.76 3.55 25.76
N GLY A 356 21.41 3.38 27.04
CA GLY A 356 21.71 4.34 28.12
C GLY A 356 21.02 5.71 28.07
N GLN A 357 20.44 6.11 26.94
CA GLN A 357 19.58 7.29 26.85
C GLN A 357 18.19 6.98 27.41
N LYS A 358 17.77 7.76 28.42
CA LYS A 358 16.35 7.92 28.75
C LYS A 358 15.68 8.55 27.53
N THR A 359 15.08 7.74 26.66
CA THR A 359 14.28 8.26 25.54
C THR A 359 13.21 9.22 26.08
N MET A 360 13.08 10.39 25.46
CA MET A 360 12.19 11.48 25.92
C MET A 360 10.70 11.12 25.88
N ALA A 361 10.31 9.99 25.29
CA ALA A 361 8.91 9.59 25.13
C ALA A 361 8.30 8.91 26.38
N SER A 362 8.67 9.32 27.60
CA SER A 362 8.44 8.49 28.80
C SER A 362 6.99 8.41 29.30
N HIS A 363 6.12 9.36 28.94
CA HIS A 363 4.77 9.46 29.53
C HIS A 363 3.69 8.73 28.72
N GLU A 364 3.65 8.88 27.40
CA GLU A 364 2.65 8.20 26.55
C GLU A 364 2.85 6.69 26.52
N TYR A 365 4.10 6.23 26.57
CA TYR A 365 4.45 4.81 26.56
C TYR A 365 3.91 4.04 27.77
N LYS A 366 3.57 4.73 28.86
CA LYS A 366 2.91 4.11 30.02
C LYS A 366 1.52 3.58 29.63
N LYS A 367 0.83 4.23 28.68
CA LYS A 367 -0.49 3.79 28.16
C LYS A 367 -0.42 2.46 27.40
N LEU A 368 0.74 2.07 26.87
CA LEU A 368 0.90 0.82 26.11
C LEU A 368 0.46 -0.40 26.92
N LYS A 369 0.84 -0.48 28.21
CA LYS A 369 0.50 -1.63 29.06
C LYS A 369 -1.01 -1.81 29.22
N ALA A 370 -1.75 -0.70 29.33
CA ALA A 370 -3.20 -0.73 29.44
C ALA A 370 -3.86 -1.08 28.09
N LEU A 371 -3.46 -0.40 27.01
CA LEU A 371 -4.06 -0.53 25.69
C LEU A 371 -3.78 -1.87 24.99
N LEU A 372 -2.70 -2.54 25.38
CA LEU A 372 -2.30 -3.85 24.85
C LEU A 372 -2.72 -5.03 25.73
N LYS A 373 -3.28 -4.78 26.93
CA LYS A 373 -3.74 -5.81 27.87
C LYS A 373 -4.75 -6.77 27.22
N ALA A 374 -5.70 -6.24 26.45
CA ALA A 374 -6.72 -7.04 25.75
C ALA A 374 -6.14 -7.95 24.65
N ALA A 375 -4.99 -7.60 24.09
CA ALA A 375 -4.30 -8.41 23.07
C ALA A 375 -3.33 -9.44 23.69
N HIS A 376 -3.27 -9.51 25.03
CA HIS A 376 -2.32 -10.32 25.80
C HIS A 376 -0.85 -10.04 25.46
N ILE A 377 -0.52 -8.79 25.13
CA ILE A 377 0.86 -8.36 24.86
C ILE A 377 1.42 -7.65 26.09
N GLN A 378 2.52 -8.18 26.62
CA GLN A 378 3.24 -7.59 27.74
C GLN A 378 4.17 -6.49 27.23
N VAL A 379 4.44 -5.46 28.04
CA VAL A 379 5.32 -4.35 27.66
C VAL A 379 6.58 -4.40 28.52
N GLY A 380 7.75 -4.43 27.88
CA GLY A 380 9.06 -4.53 28.51
C GLY A 380 10.05 -3.51 27.98
N LYS A 381 11.19 -3.37 28.68
CA LYS A 381 12.30 -2.51 28.28
C LYS A 381 13.61 -3.27 28.46
N VAL A 382 14.51 -3.12 27.50
CA VAL A 382 15.86 -3.70 27.52
C VAL A 382 16.84 -2.57 27.30
N ASP A 383 17.80 -2.41 28.21
CA ASP A 383 18.93 -1.53 27.99
C ASP A 383 20.08 -2.35 27.41
N CYS A 384 20.40 -2.11 26.13
CA CYS A 384 21.44 -2.81 25.40
C CYS A 384 22.85 -2.54 25.93
N LEU A 385 23.04 -1.52 26.79
CA LEU A 385 24.29 -1.35 27.53
C LEU A 385 24.44 -2.36 28.67
N THR A 386 23.32 -2.81 29.25
CA THR A 386 23.30 -3.79 30.34
C THR A 386 23.23 -5.22 29.79
N ASP A 387 22.34 -5.45 28.82
CA ASP A 387 22.10 -6.76 28.18
C ASP A 387 22.63 -6.79 26.75
N SER A 388 23.94 -6.58 26.57
CA SER A 388 24.56 -6.44 25.25
C SER A 388 24.46 -7.70 24.38
N GLU A 389 24.66 -8.89 24.96
CA GLU A 389 24.55 -10.17 24.25
C GLU A 389 23.17 -10.36 23.61
N LEU A 390 22.12 -9.97 24.34
CA LEU A 390 20.74 -10.04 23.88
C LEU A 390 20.52 -9.16 22.64
N CYS A 391 20.93 -7.89 22.69
CA CYS A 391 20.76 -6.97 21.57
C CYS A 391 21.61 -7.34 20.36
N VAL A 392 22.85 -7.82 20.58
CA VAL A 392 23.73 -8.31 19.51
C VAL A 392 23.11 -9.52 18.81
N SER A 393 22.51 -10.46 19.54
CA SER A 393 21.86 -11.64 18.95
C SER A 393 20.69 -11.31 18.02
N PHE A 394 20.04 -10.16 18.23
CA PHE A 394 18.94 -9.66 17.40
C PHE A 394 19.37 -8.59 16.39
N TYR A 395 20.67 -8.30 16.27
CA TYR A 395 21.22 -7.24 15.42
C TYR A 395 20.67 -5.83 15.72
N ILE A 396 20.33 -5.57 16.98
CA ILE A 396 19.83 -4.27 17.43
C ILE A 396 21.03 -3.39 17.76
N GLN A 397 21.26 -2.37 16.94
CA GLN A 397 22.39 -1.44 17.07
C GLN A 397 21.97 0.01 17.42
N LYS A 398 20.67 0.29 17.38
CA LYS A 398 20.08 1.60 17.65
C LYS A 398 18.79 1.43 18.45
N PRO A 399 18.35 2.45 19.20
CA PRO A 399 17.08 2.39 19.92
C PRO A 399 15.94 2.02 18.97
N CYS A 400 15.14 1.03 19.35
CA CYS A 400 14.03 0.55 18.54
C CYS A 400 12.96 -0.10 19.41
N ILE A 401 11.80 -0.39 18.80
CA ILE A 401 10.74 -1.18 19.41
C ILE A 401 10.57 -2.44 18.59
N ALA A 402 10.55 -3.60 19.26
CA ALA A 402 10.25 -4.86 18.61
C ALA A 402 9.09 -5.56 19.31
N VAL A 403 8.32 -6.32 18.55
CA VAL A 403 7.25 -7.16 19.10
C VAL A 403 7.56 -8.63 18.85
N PHE A 404 7.62 -9.39 19.93
CA PHE A 404 7.84 -10.84 19.95
C PHE A 404 6.48 -11.54 20.02
N LYS A 405 6.30 -12.57 19.20
CA LYS A 405 4.99 -13.22 19.00
C LYS A 405 4.68 -14.34 20.00
N GLY A 406 5.68 -14.79 20.75
CA GLY A 406 5.55 -15.90 21.70
C GLY A 406 5.51 -17.29 21.04
N LEU A 407 6.02 -17.40 19.81
CA LEU A 407 6.16 -18.65 19.04
C LEU A 407 7.64 -19.09 18.97
N GLY A 408 8.45 -18.67 19.95
CA GLY A 408 9.90 -18.76 19.95
C GLY A 408 10.58 -17.39 19.87
N ILE A 409 11.84 -17.32 20.30
CA ILE A 409 12.62 -16.07 20.40
C ILE A 409 12.94 -15.44 19.04
N HIS A 410 12.88 -16.23 17.97
CA HIS A 410 13.24 -15.80 16.63
C HIS A 410 12.08 -15.18 15.86
N ASP A 411 10.84 -15.28 16.39
CA ASP A 411 9.65 -14.76 15.74
C ASP A 411 9.27 -13.39 16.33
N PHE A 412 9.85 -12.37 15.72
CA PHE A 412 9.60 -10.98 16.07
C PHE A 412 9.61 -10.09 14.82
N GLU A 413 9.05 -8.90 14.96
CA GLU A 413 9.18 -7.82 13.99
C GLU A 413 9.65 -6.55 14.68
N ILE A 414 10.37 -5.70 13.96
CA ILE A 414 10.79 -4.37 14.41
C ILE A 414 9.81 -3.31 13.89
N HIS A 415 9.49 -2.35 14.74
CA HIS A 415 8.68 -1.19 14.38
C HIS A 415 9.51 -0.19 13.56
N HIS A 416 9.01 0.17 12.38
CA HIS A 416 9.63 1.16 11.49
C HIS A 416 8.72 2.35 11.19
N GLY A 417 7.52 2.37 11.77
CA GLY A 417 6.53 3.44 11.57
C GLY A 417 6.90 4.73 12.29
N LYS A 418 5.96 5.66 12.35
CA LYS A 418 6.11 6.88 13.18
C LYS A 418 6.19 6.45 14.64
N ASP A 419 7.15 6.99 15.39
CA ASP A 419 7.32 6.74 16.83
C ASP A 419 6.24 7.47 17.65
N VAL A 420 4.99 7.00 17.50
CA VAL A 420 3.78 7.55 18.11
C VAL A 420 2.90 6.41 18.63
N LEU A 421 2.22 6.66 19.75
CA LEU A 421 1.50 5.63 20.52
C LEU A 421 0.55 4.77 19.66
N TYR A 422 -0.31 5.41 18.86
CA TYR A 422 -1.28 4.69 18.03
C TYR A 422 -0.63 3.78 16.99
N ASN A 423 0.48 4.23 16.37
CA ASN A 423 1.16 3.49 15.33
C ASN A 423 1.88 2.27 15.93
N ILE A 424 2.50 2.43 17.10
CA ILE A 424 3.11 1.33 17.86
C ILE A 424 2.05 0.30 18.27
N ILE A 425 0.88 0.74 18.74
CA ILE A 425 -0.20 -0.17 19.14
C ILE A 425 -0.76 -0.94 17.95
N ALA A 426 -1.03 -0.25 16.84
CA ALA A 426 -1.51 -0.89 15.62
C ALA A 426 -0.49 -1.91 15.11
N PHE A 427 0.78 -1.52 15.00
CA PHE A 427 1.88 -2.41 14.66
C PHE A 427 1.93 -3.64 15.58
N ALA A 428 1.90 -3.44 16.90
CA ALA A 428 2.00 -4.54 17.85
C ALA A 428 0.84 -5.52 17.70
N LYS A 429 -0.40 -5.04 17.57
CA LYS A 429 -1.60 -5.87 17.39
C LYS A 429 -1.59 -6.61 16.05
N GLU A 430 -1.26 -5.92 14.97
CA GLU A 430 -1.20 -6.52 13.63
C GLU A 430 -0.10 -7.58 13.56
N SER A 431 1.11 -7.24 13.99
CA SER A 431 2.27 -8.13 13.91
C SER A 431 2.07 -9.44 14.69
N VAL A 432 1.56 -9.39 15.93
CA VAL A 432 1.33 -10.63 16.71
C VAL A 432 0.24 -11.54 16.13
N SER A 433 -0.64 -10.99 15.28
CA SER A 433 -1.68 -11.76 14.58
C SER A 433 -1.23 -12.27 13.21
N ALA A 434 -0.13 -11.74 12.68
CA ALA A 434 0.41 -12.06 11.37
C ALA A 434 1.61 -13.03 11.46
N HIS A 435 1.98 -13.62 10.32
CA HIS A 435 3.03 -14.65 10.22
C HIS A 435 4.27 -14.17 9.46
N VAL A 436 4.60 -12.88 9.60
CA VAL A 436 5.82 -12.27 9.06
C VAL A 436 6.92 -12.30 10.12
N THR A 437 8.14 -12.69 9.76
CA THR A 437 9.25 -12.76 10.73
C THR A 437 10.47 -11.95 10.27
N THR A 438 11.21 -11.35 11.20
CA THR A 438 12.47 -10.68 10.86
C THR A 438 13.55 -11.71 10.52
N LEU A 439 14.05 -11.64 9.29
CA LEU A 439 15.14 -12.44 8.78
C LEU A 439 16.49 -11.85 9.16
N ARG A 440 17.44 -12.76 9.35
CA ARG A 440 18.85 -12.56 9.69
C ARG A 440 19.67 -13.61 8.95
N PRO A 441 21.00 -13.49 8.86
CA PRO A 441 21.83 -14.48 8.17
C PRO A 441 21.62 -15.91 8.69
N GLU A 442 21.31 -16.10 9.98
CA GLU A 442 21.18 -17.43 10.60
C GLU A 442 19.88 -18.15 10.24
N ASN A 443 18.81 -17.42 9.96
CA ASN A 443 17.49 -17.98 9.63
C ASN A 443 17.05 -17.66 8.19
N PHE A 444 17.97 -17.18 7.34
CA PHE A 444 17.66 -16.86 5.94
C PHE A 444 17.39 -18.14 5.14
N PRO A 445 16.34 -18.18 4.30
CA PRO A 445 15.92 -19.41 3.60
C PRO A 445 16.75 -19.69 2.34
N SER A 446 18.07 -19.89 2.46
CA SER A 446 18.96 -20.19 1.32
C SER A 446 18.64 -21.53 0.64
N ASP A 447 18.30 -22.55 1.43
CA ASP A 447 18.15 -23.95 0.99
C ASP A 447 16.80 -24.56 1.42
N GLY A 448 15.79 -23.71 1.63
CA GLY A 448 14.50 -24.10 2.20
C GLY A 448 13.70 -25.04 1.29
N LYS A 449 13.17 -26.13 1.88
CA LYS A 449 12.19 -27.01 1.21
C LYS A 449 10.81 -26.36 1.04
N GLU A 450 10.49 -25.41 1.92
CA GLU A 450 9.22 -24.68 1.94
C GLU A 450 9.37 -23.36 1.19
N PRO A 451 8.32 -22.88 0.50
CA PRO A 451 8.37 -21.60 -0.19
C PRO A 451 8.37 -20.43 0.80
N TRP A 452 9.22 -19.44 0.53
CA TRP A 452 9.33 -18.19 1.29
C TRP A 452 9.05 -17.00 0.39
N LEU A 453 8.39 -16.00 0.93
CA LEU A 453 8.37 -14.65 0.38
C LEU A 453 9.14 -13.74 1.32
N VAL A 454 10.20 -13.16 0.79
CA VAL A 454 11.15 -12.31 1.51
C VAL A 454 11.04 -10.90 0.97
N ASP A 455 10.75 -9.95 1.85
CA ASP A 455 10.76 -8.54 1.54
C ASP A 455 12.11 -7.92 1.92
N PHE A 456 12.91 -7.55 0.93
CA PHE A 456 14.16 -6.81 1.11
C PHE A 456 13.85 -5.33 1.16
N PHE A 457 14.08 -4.71 2.31
CA PHE A 457 13.61 -3.35 2.53
C PHE A 457 14.62 -2.50 3.32
N ALA A 458 14.37 -1.20 3.32
CA ALA A 458 15.08 -0.24 4.16
C ALA A 458 14.07 0.49 5.06
N PRO A 459 14.33 0.64 6.38
CA PRO A 459 13.40 1.28 7.30
C PRO A 459 13.02 2.73 6.95
N TRP A 460 13.93 3.45 6.30
CA TRP A 460 13.72 4.85 5.91
C TRP A 460 12.84 5.00 4.65
N CYS A 461 12.61 3.93 3.91
CA CYS A 461 11.88 3.96 2.65
C CYS A 461 10.36 3.97 2.93
N PRO A 462 9.61 5.03 2.57
CA PRO A 462 8.16 5.08 2.82
C PRO A 462 7.37 3.97 2.12
N PRO A 463 7.61 3.65 0.83
CA PRO A 463 6.94 2.53 0.15
C PRO A 463 7.18 1.18 0.85
N CYS A 464 8.36 1.01 1.46
CA CYS A 464 8.70 -0.18 2.24
C CYS A 464 7.80 -0.29 3.48
N ARG A 465 7.69 0.80 4.24
CA ARG A 465 6.83 0.85 5.43
C ARG A 465 5.36 0.65 5.08
N ALA A 466 4.92 1.15 3.93
CA ALA A 466 3.55 0.96 3.43
C ALA A 466 3.27 -0.50 3.01
N LEU A 467 4.29 -1.25 2.58
CA LEU A 467 4.15 -2.67 2.21
C LEU A 467 4.03 -3.59 3.44
N LEU A 468 4.66 -3.26 4.58
CA LEU A 468 4.67 -4.13 5.76
C LEU A 468 3.26 -4.56 6.25
N PRO A 469 2.24 -3.67 6.36
CA PRO A 469 0.88 -4.08 6.72
C PRO A 469 0.23 -5.00 5.68
N GLU A 470 0.47 -4.76 4.40
CA GLU A 470 -0.06 -5.60 3.31
C GLU A 470 0.59 -6.99 3.30
N LEU A 471 1.89 -7.05 3.61
CA LEU A 471 2.63 -8.29 3.81
C LEU A 471 2.07 -9.11 4.98
N ARG A 472 1.74 -8.45 6.10
CA ARG A 472 1.07 -9.07 7.24
C ARG A 472 -0.29 -9.65 6.86
N LYS A 473 -1.12 -8.90 6.14
CA LYS A 473 -2.43 -9.39 5.64
C LYS A 473 -2.27 -10.61 4.73
N ALA A 474 -1.33 -10.59 3.79
CA ALA A 474 -1.05 -11.74 2.92
C ALA A 474 -0.57 -12.97 3.72
N SER A 475 0.28 -12.77 4.73
CA SER A 475 0.80 -13.85 5.59
C SER A 475 -0.28 -14.58 6.39
N ILE A 476 -1.38 -13.90 6.71
CA ILE A 476 -2.53 -14.51 7.40
C ILE A 476 -3.29 -15.42 6.44
N GLN A 477 -3.54 -14.95 5.21
CA GLN A 477 -4.30 -15.72 4.21
C GLN A 477 -3.55 -16.93 3.67
N LEU A 478 -2.22 -16.86 3.60
CA LEU A 478 -1.36 -17.90 3.06
C LEU A 478 -0.67 -18.74 4.13
N PHE A 479 -1.18 -18.69 5.36
CA PHE A 479 -0.66 -19.47 6.46
C PHE A 479 -0.63 -20.98 6.12
N GLY A 480 0.52 -21.61 6.34
CA GLY A 480 0.76 -23.02 6.03
C GLY A 480 1.09 -23.33 4.56
N GLN A 481 0.85 -22.40 3.62
CA GLN A 481 1.23 -22.58 2.22
C GLN A 481 2.64 -22.07 1.94
N MET A 482 3.03 -20.98 2.61
CA MET A 482 4.34 -20.35 2.48
C MET A 482 4.69 -19.51 3.70
N LYS A 483 5.98 -19.22 3.88
CA LYS A 483 6.50 -18.39 4.97
C LYS A 483 6.79 -16.97 4.49
N PHE A 484 6.69 -16.02 5.40
CA PHE A 484 6.91 -14.60 5.12
C PHE A 484 8.04 -14.07 6.00
N GLY A 485 8.96 -13.35 5.39
CA GLY A 485 10.07 -12.73 6.11
C GLY A 485 10.42 -11.34 5.59
N THR A 486 10.97 -10.51 6.46
CA THR A 486 11.49 -9.18 6.11
C THR A 486 12.99 -9.14 6.41
N LEU A 487 13.79 -8.60 5.48
CA LEU A 487 15.22 -8.42 5.67
C LEU A 487 15.58 -6.94 5.56
N ASP A 488 16.11 -6.40 6.66
CA ASP A 488 16.59 -5.01 6.70
C ASP A 488 17.97 -4.90 6.02
N CYS A 489 17.98 -4.33 4.81
CA CYS A 489 19.19 -4.14 4.03
C CYS A 489 20.13 -3.05 4.57
N THR A 490 19.65 -2.20 5.49
CA THR A 490 20.52 -1.23 6.19
C THR A 490 21.35 -1.88 7.29
N VAL A 491 20.96 -3.07 7.73
CA VAL A 491 21.71 -3.89 8.70
C VAL A 491 22.48 -5.01 7.98
N HIS A 492 21.87 -5.61 6.96
CA HIS A 492 22.40 -6.78 6.24
C HIS A 492 22.79 -6.49 4.79
N GLU A 493 23.54 -5.40 4.55
CA GLU A 493 23.95 -4.93 3.22
C GLU A 493 24.59 -6.01 2.33
N ARG A 494 25.47 -6.85 2.93
CA ARG A 494 26.12 -7.95 2.20
C ARG A 494 25.11 -8.98 1.69
N LEU A 495 24.11 -9.33 2.48
CA LEU A 495 23.11 -10.34 2.10
C LEU A 495 22.21 -9.81 0.99
N CYS A 496 21.80 -8.54 1.07
CA CYS A 496 21.03 -7.89 0.00
C CYS A 496 21.85 -7.75 -1.30
N SER A 497 23.17 -7.52 -1.19
CA SER A 497 24.07 -7.45 -2.35
C SER A 497 24.21 -8.80 -3.07
N VAL A 498 24.25 -9.91 -2.32
CA VAL A 498 24.30 -11.29 -2.89
C VAL A 498 23.09 -11.57 -3.78
N TYR A 499 21.91 -11.07 -3.41
CA TYR A 499 20.68 -11.21 -4.19
C TYR A 499 20.44 -10.05 -5.16
N ASN A 500 21.44 -9.21 -5.42
CA ASN A 500 21.39 -8.13 -6.40
C ASN A 500 20.24 -7.13 -6.16
N ILE A 501 19.97 -6.82 -4.89
CA ILE A 501 18.92 -5.88 -4.50
C ILE A 501 19.44 -4.45 -4.62
N HIS A 502 18.90 -3.70 -5.59
CA HIS A 502 19.31 -2.31 -5.86
C HIS A 502 18.25 -1.26 -5.49
N ALA A 503 17.07 -1.69 -5.07
CA ALA A 503 15.97 -0.79 -4.73
C ALA A 503 15.07 -1.40 -3.66
N TYR A 504 14.32 -0.53 -2.98
CA TYR A 504 13.49 -0.93 -1.85
C TYR A 504 12.04 -0.42 -2.01
N PRO A 505 11.04 -1.21 -1.58
CA PRO A 505 11.18 -2.62 -1.24
C PRO A 505 11.34 -3.46 -2.52
N THR A 506 12.08 -4.56 -2.42
CA THR A 506 12.14 -5.61 -3.44
C THR A 506 11.68 -6.90 -2.79
N THR A 507 10.53 -7.40 -3.22
CA THR A 507 9.94 -8.61 -2.68
C THR A 507 10.28 -9.79 -3.58
N VAL A 508 10.79 -10.87 -3.00
CA VAL A 508 11.30 -12.03 -3.73
C VAL A 508 10.71 -13.30 -3.16
N ILE A 509 10.27 -14.19 -4.04
CA ILE A 509 9.78 -15.51 -3.68
C ILE A 509 10.89 -16.54 -3.93
N PHE A 510 11.23 -17.26 -2.87
CA PHE A 510 12.15 -18.38 -2.86
C PHE A 510 11.32 -19.67 -2.84
N ASN A 511 11.35 -20.44 -3.92
CA ASN A 511 10.68 -21.74 -4.00
C ASN A 511 11.68 -22.80 -4.46
N LYS A 512 12.23 -23.56 -3.51
CA LYS A 512 13.34 -24.50 -3.78
C LYS A 512 14.51 -23.75 -4.44
N SER A 513 14.92 -24.16 -5.64
CA SER A 513 16.02 -23.54 -6.39
C SER A 513 15.56 -22.36 -7.26
N SER A 514 14.26 -22.05 -7.34
CA SER A 514 13.76 -20.95 -8.16
C SER A 514 13.54 -19.69 -7.32
N ILE A 515 14.02 -18.57 -7.85
CA ILE A 515 13.92 -17.23 -7.25
C ILE A 515 13.11 -16.37 -8.21
N HIS A 516 12.03 -15.78 -7.72
CA HIS A 516 11.13 -14.94 -8.51
C HIS A 516 10.95 -13.57 -7.85
N GLU A 517 11.37 -12.49 -8.52
CA GLU A 517 11.08 -11.12 -8.07
C GLU A 517 9.60 -10.80 -8.32
N TYR A 518 8.98 -10.17 -7.33
CA TYR A 518 7.61 -9.69 -7.40
C TYR A 518 7.56 -8.30 -8.03
N GLU A 519 6.87 -8.18 -9.16
CA GLU A 519 6.73 -6.91 -9.91
C GLU A 519 5.30 -6.36 -9.91
N GLY A 520 4.41 -6.90 -9.07
CA GLY A 520 3.00 -6.49 -9.00
C GLY A 520 2.74 -5.31 -8.05
N HIS A 521 1.45 -4.97 -7.89
CA HIS A 521 1.01 -3.95 -6.94
C HIS A 521 1.26 -4.38 -5.49
N HIS A 522 1.82 -3.49 -4.68
CA HIS A 522 2.12 -3.73 -3.25
C HIS A 522 0.86 -3.75 -2.36
N SER A 523 -0.07 -4.66 -2.65
CA SER A 523 -1.26 -4.94 -1.85
C SER A 523 -1.32 -6.43 -1.55
N ALA A 524 -2.04 -6.79 -0.49
CA ALA A 524 -2.27 -8.19 -0.16
C ALA A 524 -2.86 -8.97 -1.35
N ASP A 525 -3.85 -8.40 -2.04
CA ASP A 525 -4.47 -9.00 -3.22
C ASP A 525 -3.48 -9.19 -4.39
N GLY A 526 -2.62 -8.20 -4.62
CA GLY A 526 -1.60 -8.28 -5.67
C GLY A 526 -0.56 -9.36 -5.39
N ILE A 527 -0.18 -9.53 -4.13
CA ILE A 527 0.75 -10.59 -3.69
C ILE A 527 0.08 -11.96 -3.89
N LEU A 528 -1.17 -12.12 -3.46
CA LEU A 528 -1.95 -13.35 -3.61
C LEU A 528 -2.11 -13.78 -5.07
N GLU A 529 -2.46 -12.84 -5.96
CA GLU A 529 -2.61 -13.12 -7.40
C GLU A 529 -1.30 -13.61 -8.03
N PHE A 530 -0.15 -13.04 -7.62
CA PHE A 530 1.16 -13.46 -8.12
C PHE A 530 1.59 -14.83 -7.62
N ILE A 531 1.35 -15.12 -6.34
CA ILE A 531 1.67 -16.43 -5.77
C ILE A 531 0.86 -17.53 -6.45
N GLN A 532 -0.43 -17.29 -6.72
CA GLN A 532 -1.25 -18.21 -7.50
C GLN A 532 -0.68 -18.45 -8.90
N ASP A 533 -0.14 -17.41 -9.55
CA ASP A 533 0.50 -17.52 -10.87
C ASP A 533 1.81 -18.31 -10.84
N LEU A 534 2.59 -18.25 -9.75
CA LEU A 534 3.81 -19.06 -9.63
C LEU A 534 3.54 -20.55 -9.44
N VAL A 535 2.42 -20.91 -8.83
CA VAL A 535 2.04 -22.32 -8.65
C VAL A 535 1.63 -22.95 -9.97
N ASP A 536 0.98 -22.18 -10.85
CA ASP A 536 0.57 -22.62 -12.19
C ASP A 536 0.94 -21.56 -13.25
N PRO A 537 2.22 -21.52 -13.68
CA PRO A 537 2.71 -20.48 -14.58
C PRO A 537 2.10 -20.63 -15.97
N THR A 538 1.15 -19.75 -16.28
CA THR A 538 0.49 -19.70 -17.60
C THR A 538 1.23 -18.85 -18.63
N VAL A 539 2.19 -18.04 -18.17
CA VAL A 539 3.00 -17.13 -19.00
C VAL A 539 4.47 -17.55 -18.96
N VAL A 540 5.08 -17.72 -20.14
CA VAL A 540 6.49 -18.10 -20.29
C VAL A 540 7.37 -16.87 -20.44
N THR A 541 8.25 -16.60 -19.47
CA THR A 541 9.28 -15.56 -19.61
C THR A 541 10.41 -16.05 -20.51
N MET A 542 10.76 -15.26 -21.53
CA MET A 542 11.74 -15.64 -22.56
C MET A 542 12.93 -14.68 -22.61
N ASP A 543 14.10 -15.25 -22.83
CA ASP A 543 15.31 -14.56 -23.27
C ASP A 543 15.45 -14.63 -24.81
N PRO A 544 16.48 -13.99 -25.42
CA PRO A 544 16.63 -14.00 -26.87
C PRO A 544 16.73 -15.39 -27.50
N ASP A 545 17.38 -16.35 -26.82
CA ASP A 545 17.62 -17.69 -27.33
C ASP A 545 16.33 -18.53 -27.29
N SER A 546 15.66 -18.55 -26.13
CA SER A 546 14.38 -19.23 -25.95
C SER A 546 13.28 -18.62 -26.80
N PHE A 547 13.27 -17.30 -27.03
CA PHE A 547 12.35 -16.67 -27.98
C PHE A 547 12.59 -17.15 -29.43
N ALA A 548 13.87 -17.24 -29.85
CA ALA A 548 14.21 -17.75 -31.17
C ALA A 548 13.77 -19.21 -31.36
N GLU A 549 13.94 -20.05 -30.33
CA GLU A 549 13.53 -21.45 -30.35
C GLU A 549 12.00 -21.60 -30.31
N LEU A 550 11.33 -21.00 -29.32
CA LEU A 550 9.92 -21.23 -29.03
C LEU A 550 8.99 -20.46 -29.97
N VAL A 551 9.35 -19.23 -30.37
CA VAL A 551 8.47 -18.34 -31.13
C VAL A 551 8.86 -18.30 -32.61
N LYS A 552 10.13 -18.05 -32.94
CA LYS A 552 10.57 -17.95 -34.35
C LYS A 552 10.60 -19.33 -35.03
N ARG A 553 10.99 -20.39 -34.31
CA ARG A 553 11.03 -21.79 -34.81
C ARG A 553 9.84 -22.65 -34.35
N ARG A 554 8.73 -22.01 -33.92
CA ARG A 554 7.50 -22.67 -33.46
C ARG A 554 6.94 -23.71 -34.44
N LYS A 555 6.23 -24.72 -33.93
CA LYS A 555 5.57 -25.72 -34.79
C LYS A 555 4.44 -25.10 -35.62
N HIS A 556 4.12 -25.70 -36.76
CA HIS A 556 3.07 -25.19 -37.67
C HIS A 556 1.69 -25.01 -37.02
N SER A 557 1.36 -25.82 -36.00
CA SER A 557 0.09 -25.77 -35.27
C SER A 557 0.11 -24.84 -34.05
N GLU A 558 1.25 -24.21 -33.73
CA GLU A 558 1.39 -23.38 -32.53
C GLU A 558 1.21 -21.90 -32.86
N THR A 559 0.43 -21.23 -32.01
CA THR A 559 0.28 -19.78 -31.99
C THR A 559 0.85 -19.26 -30.68
N TRP A 560 1.64 -18.19 -30.77
CA TRP A 560 2.21 -17.51 -29.61
C TRP A 560 1.66 -16.10 -29.50
N MET A 561 1.43 -15.63 -28.28
CA MET A 561 1.23 -14.21 -28.01
C MET A 561 2.28 -13.75 -27.02
N VAL A 562 2.99 -12.68 -27.35
CA VAL A 562 4.17 -12.23 -26.61
C VAL A 562 3.99 -10.77 -26.25
N ASP A 563 4.19 -10.47 -24.97
CA ASP A 563 4.27 -9.12 -24.43
C ASP A 563 5.74 -8.70 -24.28
N PHE A 564 6.14 -7.66 -25.00
CA PHE A 564 7.44 -7.01 -24.86
C PHE A 564 7.29 -5.84 -23.90
N TYR A 565 7.87 -5.98 -22.71
CA TYR A 565 7.64 -5.06 -21.61
C TYR A 565 8.95 -4.52 -21.03
N ALA A 566 8.85 -3.46 -20.26
CA ALA A 566 9.92 -2.98 -19.40
C ALA A 566 9.39 -2.88 -17.95
N PRO A 567 10.13 -3.35 -16.92
CA PRO A 567 9.65 -3.34 -15.54
C PRO A 567 9.34 -1.95 -14.97
N TRP A 568 9.98 -0.90 -15.51
CA TRP A 568 9.72 0.50 -15.13
C TRP A 568 8.52 1.11 -15.86
N CYS A 569 7.92 0.45 -16.84
CA CYS A 569 6.82 1.02 -17.61
C CYS A 569 5.48 0.84 -16.86
N GLY A 570 4.82 1.96 -16.55
CA GLY A 570 3.56 1.95 -15.78
C GLY A 570 2.43 1.17 -16.48
N PRO A 571 2.20 1.41 -17.78
CA PRO A 571 1.25 0.60 -18.55
C PRO A 571 1.59 -0.90 -18.61
N CYS A 572 2.87 -1.27 -18.48
CA CYS A 572 3.34 -2.66 -18.42
C CYS A 572 2.94 -3.32 -17.11
N GLN A 573 3.17 -2.62 -15.99
CA GLN A 573 2.75 -3.08 -14.66
C GLN A 573 1.23 -3.24 -14.59
N ALA A 574 0.46 -2.33 -15.21
CA ALA A 574 -0.99 -2.43 -15.29
C ALA A 574 -1.47 -3.58 -16.21
N LEU A 575 -0.74 -3.88 -17.29
CA LEU A 575 -1.05 -4.98 -18.20
C LEU A 575 -0.76 -6.34 -17.57
N LEU A 576 0.32 -6.48 -16.79
CA LEU A 576 0.79 -7.76 -16.25
C LEU A 576 -0.31 -8.64 -15.60
N PRO A 577 -1.15 -8.15 -14.67
CA PRO A 577 -2.22 -8.97 -14.09
C PRO A 577 -3.30 -9.34 -15.13
N GLU A 578 -3.65 -8.42 -16.04
CA GLU A 578 -4.60 -8.69 -17.13
C GLU A 578 -4.04 -9.71 -18.14
N TRP A 579 -2.74 -9.66 -18.40
CA TRP A 579 -2.02 -10.58 -19.26
C TRP A 579 -2.05 -12.00 -18.71
N ARG A 580 -1.79 -12.17 -17.41
CA ARG A 580 -1.91 -13.46 -16.71
C ARG A 580 -3.34 -13.99 -16.72
N ARG A 581 -4.34 -13.13 -16.43
CA ARG A 581 -5.75 -13.54 -16.49
C ARG A 581 -6.17 -13.98 -17.90
N MET A 582 -5.69 -13.27 -18.92
CA MET A 582 -5.87 -13.68 -20.31
C MET A 582 -5.18 -15.03 -20.58
N ALA A 583 -3.92 -15.22 -20.17
CA ALA A 583 -3.17 -16.47 -20.36
C ALA A 583 -3.89 -17.68 -19.76
N ARG A 584 -4.41 -17.54 -18.53
CA ARG A 584 -5.29 -18.54 -17.89
C ARG A 584 -6.53 -18.84 -18.73
N ALA A 585 -7.21 -17.81 -19.22
CA ALA A 585 -8.41 -17.99 -20.04
C ALA A 585 -8.12 -18.65 -21.40
N VAL A 586 -6.90 -18.53 -21.93
CA VAL A 586 -6.51 -19.08 -23.24
C VAL A 586 -5.65 -20.34 -23.17
N THR A 587 -5.52 -20.93 -21.97
CA THR A 587 -4.69 -22.11 -21.74
C THR A 587 -5.13 -23.26 -22.63
N GLY A 588 -4.17 -23.86 -23.35
CA GLY A 588 -4.41 -24.92 -24.33
C GLY A 588 -4.81 -24.45 -25.74
N MET A 589 -5.18 -23.18 -25.94
CA MET A 589 -5.49 -22.62 -27.27
C MET A 589 -4.26 -21.97 -27.91
N ILE A 590 -3.56 -21.13 -27.16
CA ILE A 590 -2.33 -20.46 -27.58
C ILE A 590 -1.29 -20.55 -26.47
N LYS A 591 -0.04 -20.33 -26.82
CA LYS A 591 1.04 -20.12 -25.86
C LYS A 591 1.20 -18.64 -25.59
N VAL A 592 1.43 -18.27 -24.34
CA VAL A 592 1.57 -16.88 -23.91
C VAL A 592 2.95 -16.71 -23.29
N GLY A 593 3.65 -15.64 -23.66
CA GLY A 593 4.96 -15.34 -23.11
C GLY A 593 5.23 -13.85 -22.95
N THR A 594 6.34 -13.55 -22.29
CA THR A 594 6.82 -12.18 -22.03
C THR A 594 8.31 -12.08 -22.35
N VAL A 595 8.76 -10.90 -22.74
CA VAL A 595 10.18 -10.57 -22.93
C VAL A 595 10.48 -9.28 -22.17
N ASP A 596 11.47 -9.32 -21.28
CA ASP A 596 11.98 -8.15 -20.57
C ASP A 596 12.97 -7.38 -21.46
N CYS A 597 12.51 -6.25 -21.98
CA CYS A 597 13.30 -5.35 -22.84
C CYS A 597 14.26 -4.44 -22.08
N GLN A 598 14.13 -4.32 -20.75
CA GLN A 598 15.14 -3.66 -19.94
C GLN A 598 16.38 -4.54 -19.83
N LYS A 599 16.20 -5.84 -19.58
CA LYS A 599 17.29 -6.82 -19.52
C LYS A 599 17.89 -7.11 -20.90
N HIS A 600 17.05 -7.16 -21.94
CA HIS A 600 17.45 -7.53 -23.31
C HIS A 600 17.26 -6.37 -24.32
N HIS A 601 17.76 -5.18 -24.00
CA HIS A 601 17.57 -3.97 -24.79
C HIS A 601 17.94 -4.10 -26.27
N SER A 602 19.15 -4.60 -26.58
CA SER A 602 19.62 -4.77 -27.96
C SER A 602 18.76 -5.74 -28.76
N PHE A 603 18.23 -6.77 -28.10
CA PHE A 603 17.33 -7.74 -28.72
C PHE A 603 15.97 -7.10 -29.03
N CYS A 604 15.35 -6.40 -28.10
CA CYS A 604 14.08 -5.72 -28.34
C CYS A 604 14.19 -4.61 -29.41
N GLN A 605 15.30 -3.88 -29.43
CA GLN A 605 15.59 -2.91 -30.50
C GLN A 605 15.75 -3.62 -31.86
N GLY A 606 16.42 -4.77 -31.89
CA GLY A 606 16.56 -5.62 -33.09
C GLY A 606 15.22 -6.18 -33.58
N GLU A 607 14.32 -6.56 -32.67
CA GLU A 607 12.93 -6.94 -32.96
C GLU A 607 12.03 -5.72 -33.23
N SER A 608 12.59 -4.51 -33.34
CA SER A 608 11.88 -3.26 -33.65
C SER A 608 10.74 -2.93 -32.69
N VAL A 609 10.89 -3.24 -31.40
CA VAL A 609 9.98 -2.80 -30.34
C VAL A 609 10.18 -1.31 -30.10
N ARG A 610 9.10 -0.50 -30.20
CA ARG A 610 9.20 0.97 -30.16
C ARG A 610 8.61 1.62 -28.92
N ALA A 611 7.72 0.90 -28.23
CA ALA A 611 7.05 1.38 -27.02
C ALA A 611 6.71 0.18 -26.13
N TYR A 612 6.49 0.44 -24.85
CA TYR A 612 6.15 -0.60 -23.89
C TYR A 612 4.75 -0.35 -23.26
N PRO A 613 3.97 -1.40 -22.97
CA PRO A 613 4.16 -2.76 -23.48
C PRO A 613 3.74 -2.84 -24.95
N GLU A 614 4.43 -3.68 -25.72
CA GLU A 614 4.09 -4.02 -27.10
C GLU A 614 3.67 -5.49 -27.19
N ILE A 615 2.38 -5.71 -27.48
CA ILE A 615 1.79 -7.06 -27.57
C ILE A 615 1.79 -7.51 -29.03
N ARG A 616 2.30 -8.71 -29.28
CA ARG A 616 2.40 -9.30 -30.62
C ARG A 616 1.82 -10.71 -30.65
N LEU A 617 0.98 -10.98 -31.66
CA LEU A 617 0.46 -12.31 -31.96
C LEU A 617 1.26 -12.94 -33.10
N TYR A 618 1.77 -14.14 -32.89
CA TYR A 618 2.52 -14.94 -33.84
C TYR A 618 1.65 -16.13 -34.27
N PRO A 619 0.91 -16.02 -35.39
CA PRO A 619 -0.04 -17.04 -35.82
C PRO A 619 0.63 -18.33 -36.32
N GLN A 620 -0.19 -19.36 -36.53
CA GLN A 620 0.21 -20.63 -37.16
C GLN A 620 0.85 -20.39 -38.52
N ASN A 621 1.93 -21.13 -38.79
CA ASN A 621 2.79 -20.90 -39.94
C ASN A 621 2.20 -21.58 -41.19
N ALA A 622 1.37 -20.86 -41.96
CA ALA A 622 0.58 -21.42 -43.05
C ALA A 622 1.35 -21.64 -44.37
N ASN A 623 2.50 -20.98 -44.58
CA ASN A 623 3.39 -21.26 -45.71
C ASN A 623 4.80 -20.67 -45.48
N ARG A 624 5.84 -21.42 -45.84
CA ARG A 624 7.28 -21.11 -45.63
C ARG A 624 7.81 -19.82 -46.28
N ARG A 625 6.98 -18.96 -46.89
CA ARG A 625 7.42 -17.76 -47.62
C ARG A 625 7.22 -16.44 -46.86
N ASP A 626 6.39 -16.40 -45.82
CA ASP A 626 6.19 -15.20 -45.00
C ASP A 626 6.77 -15.41 -43.60
N LEU A 627 8.10 -15.39 -43.51
CA LEU A 627 8.85 -15.56 -42.26
C LEU A 627 8.73 -14.34 -41.31
N TYR A 628 8.00 -13.29 -41.70
CA TYR A 628 7.87 -12.05 -40.94
C TYR A 628 6.47 -11.42 -41.09
N GLN A 629 5.51 -11.81 -40.25
CA GLN A 629 4.50 -10.84 -39.79
C GLN A 629 3.82 -11.38 -38.53
N TYR A 630 4.29 -10.90 -37.38
CA TYR A 630 3.44 -10.88 -36.20
C TYR A 630 2.29 -9.89 -36.46
N VAL A 631 1.16 -10.10 -35.79
CA VAL A 631 0.06 -9.13 -35.77
C VAL A 631 0.24 -8.28 -34.51
N PRO A 632 0.54 -6.97 -34.63
CA PRO A 632 0.59 -6.09 -33.48
C PRO A 632 -0.82 -5.88 -32.91
N TYR A 633 -0.96 -5.89 -31.59
CA TYR A 633 -2.19 -5.52 -30.94
C TYR A 633 -2.26 -3.99 -30.80
N CYS A 634 -3.08 -3.34 -31.64
CA CYS A 634 -3.16 -1.88 -31.71
C CYS A 634 -4.37 -1.28 -30.95
N SER A 635 -5.12 -2.07 -30.18
CA SER A 635 -6.27 -1.54 -29.44
C SER A 635 -5.83 -0.77 -28.18
N PHE A 636 -6.52 0.34 -27.90
CA PHE A 636 -6.30 1.14 -26.70
C PHE A 636 -6.68 0.40 -25.41
N LYS A 637 -7.68 -0.49 -25.47
CA LYS A 637 -8.12 -1.25 -24.29
C LYS A 637 -7.18 -2.43 -24.03
N ARG A 638 -6.63 -2.52 -22.82
CA ARG A 638 -5.62 -3.54 -22.45
C ARG A 638 -6.08 -4.46 -21.32
N ASN A 639 -7.38 -4.62 -21.13
CA ASN A 639 -7.91 -5.63 -20.21
C ASN A 639 -7.88 -7.03 -20.87
N SER A 640 -7.92 -8.06 -20.02
CA SER A 640 -7.85 -9.48 -20.39
C SER A 640 -8.82 -9.86 -21.51
N TYR A 641 -10.07 -9.37 -21.45
CA TYR A 641 -11.08 -9.57 -22.49
C TYR A 641 -10.67 -8.96 -23.85
N SER A 642 -10.23 -7.70 -23.86
CA SER A 642 -9.90 -6.99 -25.10
C SER A 642 -8.67 -7.59 -25.76
N VAL A 643 -7.66 -7.97 -24.98
CA VAL A 643 -6.45 -8.63 -25.47
C VAL A 643 -6.79 -10.00 -26.05
N ARG A 644 -7.66 -10.77 -25.38
CA ARG A 644 -8.15 -12.07 -25.90
C ARG A 644 -8.86 -11.93 -27.26
N LEU A 645 -9.55 -10.81 -27.48
CA LEU A 645 -10.22 -10.54 -28.75
C LEU A 645 -9.26 -10.53 -29.94
N CYS A 646 -7.96 -10.28 -29.74
CA CYS A 646 -6.95 -10.37 -30.80
C CYS A 646 -6.94 -11.75 -31.50
N LEU A 647 -7.35 -12.81 -30.79
CA LEU A 647 -7.50 -14.17 -31.35
C LEU A 647 -8.54 -14.27 -32.47
N SER A 648 -9.44 -13.30 -32.61
CA SER A 648 -10.39 -13.25 -33.72
C SER A 648 -9.70 -13.02 -35.07
N THR A 649 -8.45 -12.53 -35.06
CA THR A 649 -7.62 -12.39 -36.29
C THR A 649 -7.08 -13.71 -36.81
N LEU A 650 -7.11 -14.77 -35.99
CA LEU A 650 -6.73 -16.12 -36.43
C LEU A 650 -7.81 -16.69 -37.37
N PRO A 651 -7.44 -17.62 -38.27
CA PRO A 651 -8.39 -18.30 -39.15
C PRO A 651 -9.59 -18.85 -38.38
N ARG A 652 -10.79 -18.75 -38.98
CA ARG A 652 -12.05 -19.21 -38.37
C ARG A 652 -11.96 -20.67 -37.96
N ALA A 653 -12.41 -20.96 -36.75
CA ALA A 653 -12.51 -22.32 -36.23
C ALA A 653 -13.91 -22.91 -36.42
N SER A 654 -14.93 -22.04 -36.53
CA SER A 654 -16.28 -22.45 -36.87
C SER A 654 -16.43 -22.72 -38.38
N VAL A 655 -17.44 -23.50 -38.74
CA VAL A 655 -17.81 -23.81 -40.13
C VAL A 655 -19.15 -23.16 -40.47
N ASP A 656 -19.24 -22.50 -41.62
CA ASP A 656 -20.51 -22.00 -42.13
C ASP A 656 -21.38 -23.18 -42.58
N LEU A 657 -22.56 -23.32 -41.98
CA LEU A 657 -23.47 -24.45 -42.20
C LEU A 657 -24.56 -24.06 -43.20
N THR A 658 -24.65 -24.82 -44.29
CA THR A 658 -25.81 -24.80 -45.18
C THR A 658 -27.02 -25.51 -44.53
N PRO A 659 -28.25 -25.34 -45.05
CA PRO A 659 -29.42 -26.08 -44.58
C PRO A 659 -29.21 -27.61 -44.58
N ASP A 660 -28.52 -28.14 -45.59
CA ASP A 660 -28.19 -29.56 -45.69
C ASP A 660 -27.13 -29.98 -44.68
N ASP A 661 -26.10 -29.16 -44.46
CA ASP A 661 -25.10 -29.42 -43.42
C ASP A 661 -25.74 -29.42 -42.03
N PHE A 662 -26.64 -28.46 -41.76
CA PHE A 662 -27.35 -28.40 -40.49
C PHE A 662 -28.21 -29.65 -40.28
N ARG A 663 -28.96 -30.09 -41.29
CA ARG A 663 -29.79 -31.29 -41.19
C ARG A 663 -28.94 -32.56 -41.02
N ASN A 664 -27.91 -32.74 -41.85
CA ASN A 664 -27.19 -34.01 -41.93
C ASN A 664 -26.04 -34.12 -40.92
N LYS A 665 -25.31 -33.02 -40.67
CA LYS A 665 -24.12 -33.02 -39.79
C LYS A 665 -24.46 -32.63 -38.35
N VAL A 666 -25.44 -31.75 -38.13
CA VAL A 666 -25.83 -31.30 -36.78
C VAL A 666 -26.96 -32.16 -36.22
N ILE A 667 -28.13 -32.18 -36.87
CA ILE A 667 -29.31 -32.89 -36.34
C ILE A 667 -29.18 -34.41 -36.52
N GLY A 668 -28.84 -34.87 -37.73
CA GLY A 668 -28.61 -36.30 -38.04
C GLY A 668 -27.20 -36.81 -37.71
N GLY A 669 -26.35 -35.96 -37.12
CA GLY A 669 -24.95 -36.24 -36.88
C GLY A 669 -24.65 -37.09 -35.65
N LYS A 670 -23.39 -37.54 -35.57
CA LYS A 670 -22.84 -38.28 -34.42
C LYS A 670 -21.93 -37.44 -33.51
N ASP A 671 -21.67 -36.19 -33.90
CA ASP A 671 -20.80 -35.27 -33.17
C ASP A 671 -21.64 -34.32 -32.31
N HIS A 672 -21.08 -33.84 -31.20
CA HIS A 672 -21.65 -32.70 -30.46
C HIS A 672 -21.43 -31.41 -31.25
N TRP A 673 -22.43 -30.53 -31.32
CA TRP A 673 -22.31 -29.24 -31.99
C TRP A 673 -22.71 -28.07 -31.10
N VAL A 674 -22.03 -26.94 -31.25
CA VAL A 674 -22.50 -25.63 -30.83
C VAL A 674 -22.71 -24.79 -32.08
N VAL A 675 -23.89 -24.18 -32.21
CA VAL A 675 -24.28 -23.45 -33.43
C VAL A 675 -24.69 -22.02 -33.10
N ASP A 676 -24.06 -21.06 -33.76
CA ASP A 676 -24.41 -19.64 -33.72
C ASP A 676 -25.36 -19.30 -34.88
N PHE A 677 -26.59 -18.97 -34.54
CA PHE A 677 -27.61 -18.49 -35.46
C PHE A 677 -27.58 -16.96 -35.47
N TYR A 678 -27.14 -16.38 -36.58
CA TYR A 678 -26.87 -14.95 -36.67
C TYR A 678 -27.46 -14.32 -37.93
N ALA A 679 -27.50 -12.99 -37.97
CA ALA A 679 -27.80 -12.24 -39.18
C ALA A 679 -26.66 -11.23 -39.46
N PRO A 680 -26.19 -11.07 -40.71
CA PRO A 680 -25.09 -10.17 -41.05
C PRO A 680 -25.31 -8.70 -40.65
N TRP A 681 -26.55 -8.22 -40.71
CA TRP A 681 -26.92 -6.84 -40.35
C TRP A 681 -27.09 -6.61 -38.84
N CYS A 682 -27.06 -7.65 -38.02
CA CYS A 682 -27.33 -7.57 -36.59
C CYS A 682 -26.07 -7.11 -35.82
N GLY A 683 -26.14 -5.92 -35.21
CA GLY A 683 -25.04 -5.36 -34.40
C GLY A 683 -24.57 -6.28 -33.26
N PRO A 684 -25.47 -6.81 -32.40
CA PRO A 684 -25.09 -7.78 -31.38
C PRO A 684 -24.39 -9.03 -31.95
N CYS A 685 -24.77 -9.47 -33.14
CA CYS A 685 -24.18 -10.63 -33.82
C CYS A 685 -22.75 -10.34 -34.28
N GLN A 686 -22.51 -9.14 -34.82
CA GLN A 686 -21.18 -8.69 -35.20
C GLN A 686 -20.25 -8.59 -33.98
N HIS A 687 -20.77 -8.13 -32.83
CA HIS A 687 -20.03 -8.08 -31.57
C HIS A 687 -19.74 -9.47 -30.98
N PHE A 688 -20.68 -10.41 -31.14
CA PHE A 688 -20.53 -11.77 -30.59
C PHE A 688 -19.68 -12.69 -31.48
N ALA A 689 -19.63 -12.46 -32.80
CA ALA A 689 -18.93 -13.33 -33.73
C ALA A 689 -17.46 -13.63 -33.35
N PRO A 690 -16.64 -12.66 -32.90
CA PRO A 690 -15.30 -12.94 -32.38
C PRO A 690 -15.27 -13.88 -31.17
N GLU A 691 -16.19 -13.72 -30.22
CA GLU A 691 -16.28 -14.55 -29.02
C GLU A 691 -16.76 -15.97 -29.35
N PHE A 692 -17.64 -16.12 -30.34
CA PHE A 692 -18.02 -17.44 -30.84
C PHE A 692 -16.83 -18.18 -31.47
N GLU A 693 -15.94 -17.49 -32.18
CA GLU A 693 -14.71 -18.10 -32.70
C GLU A 693 -13.72 -18.48 -31.58
N VAL A 694 -13.69 -17.74 -30.47
CA VAL A 694 -12.92 -18.14 -29.28
C VAL A 694 -13.53 -19.42 -28.70
N LEU A 695 -14.85 -19.47 -28.47
CA LEU A 695 -15.55 -20.66 -28.00
C LEU A 695 -15.30 -21.88 -28.91
N ALA A 696 -15.40 -21.69 -30.23
CA ALA A 696 -15.14 -22.74 -31.22
C ALA A 696 -13.75 -23.37 -31.08
N ARG A 697 -12.73 -22.57 -30.70
CA ARG A 697 -11.38 -23.06 -30.42
C ARG A 697 -11.28 -23.75 -29.08
N MET A 698 -11.94 -23.22 -28.04
CA MET A 698 -11.95 -23.81 -26.70
C MET A 698 -12.48 -25.25 -26.71
N VAL A 699 -13.51 -25.50 -27.50
CA VAL A 699 -14.18 -26.80 -27.54
C VAL A 699 -13.69 -27.70 -28.68
N LYS A 700 -12.72 -27.25 -29.48
CA LYS A 700 -12.23 -27.96 -30.66
C LYS A 700 -11.70 -29.35 -30.27
N GLY A 701 -12.25 -30.38 -30.91
CA GLY A 701 -11.94 -31.79 -30.63
C GLY A 701 -12.97 -32.49 -29.76
N SER A 702 -13.69 -31.75 -28.89
CA SER A 702 -14.78 -32.29 -28.06
C SER A 702 -16.16 -31.93 -28.61
N VAL A 703 -16.31 -30.72 -29.16
CA VAL A 703 -17.54 -30.19 -29.76
C VAL A 703 -17.17 -29.48 -31.06
N ARG A 704 -18.00 -29.62 -32.09
CA ARG A 704 -17.87 -28.91 -33.35
C ARG A 704 -18.61 -27.59 -33.29
N ALA A 705 -18.05 -26.54 -33.89
CA ALA A 705 -18.68 -25.23 -33.93
C ALA A 705 -19.16 -24.91 -35.34
N GLY A 706 -20.40 -24.45 -35.46
CA GLY A 706 -21.00 -24.07 -36.74
C GLY A 706 -21.73 -22.73 -36.66
N LYS A 707 -21.90 -22.08 -37.82
CA LYS A 707 -22.65 -20.83 -37.93
C LYS A 707 -23.73 -20.97 -38.99
N VAL A 708 -24.92 -20.45 -38.71
CA VAL A 708 -26.03 -20.43 -39.67
C VAL A 708 -26.45 -18.98 -39.88
N ASP A 709 -26.32 -18.52 -41.13
CA ASP A 709 -26.83 -17.22 -41.55
C ASP A 709 -28.35 -17.28 -41.73
N CYS A 710 -29.09 -16.68 -40.80
CA CYS A 710 -30.54 -16.65 -40.80
C CYS A 710 -31.15 -15.67 -41.82
N GLN A 711 -30.36 -14.74 -42.37
CA GLN A 711 -30.79 -13.92 -43.49
C GLN A 711 -30.76 -14.75 -44.79
N ALA A 712 -29.73 -15.56 -44.98
CA ALA A 712 -29.61 -16.45 -46.13
C ALA A 712 -30.52 -17.70 -46.02
N HIS A 713 -30.72 -18.21 -44.80
CA HIS A 713 -31.37 -19.50 -44.55
C HIS A 713 -32.49 -19.40 -43.50
N TYR A 714 -33.42 -18.47 -43.71
CA TYR A 714 -34.53 -18.18 -42.78
C TYR A 714 -35.32 -19.43 -42.34
N GLN A 715 -35.65 -20.33 -43.28
CA GLN A 715 -36.41 -21.56 -42.99
C GLN A 715 -35.68 -22.47 -42.00
N THR A 716 -34.35 -22.56 -42.10
CA THR A 716 -33.53 -23.36 -41.17
C THR A 716 -33.61 -22.77 -39.77
N CYS A 717 -33.47 -21.45 -39.63
CA CYS A 717 -33.56 -20.77 -38.34
C CYS A 717 -34.98 -20.83 -37.74
N GLN A 718 -36.02 -20.72 -38.57
CA GLN A 718 -37.40 -20.88 -38.14
C GLN A 718 -37.65 -22.31 -37.64
N SER A 719 -37.20 -23.33 -38.37
CA SER A 719 -37.32 -24.74 -37.96
C SER A 719 -36.54 -25.05 -36.68
N ALA A 720 -35.42 -24.36 -36.48
CA ALA A 720 -34.63 -24.41 -35.26
C ALA A 720 -35.25 -23.54 -34.14
N GLY A 721 -36.39 -22.88 -34.33
CA GLY A 721 -37.06 -22.10 -33.29
C GLY A 721 -36.27 -20.88 -32.81
N ILE A 722 -35.54 -20.22 -33.71
CA ILE A 722 -34.76 -19.01 -33.41
C ILE A 722 -35.66 -17.78 -33.49
N THR A 723 -35.76 -17.03 -32.39
CA THR A 723 -36.62 -15.83 -32.28
C THR A 723 -35.84 -14.52 -32.18
N ALA A 724 -34.53 -14.58 -31.91
CA ALA A 724 -33.64 -13.42 -31.77
C ALA A 724 -32.22 -13.75 -32.24
N TYR A 725 -31.44 -12.72 -32.58
CA TYR A 725 -30.06 -12.88 -33.05
C TYR A 725 -29.06 -12.05 -32.20
N PRO A 726 -27.85 -12.57 -31.92
CA PRO A 726 -27.43 -13.96 -32.17
C PRO A 726 -28.12 -14.90 -31.19
N SER A 727 -28.35 -16.14 -31.59
CA SER A 727 -28.81 -17.22 -30.71
C SER A 727 -27.83 -18.38 -30.79
N VAL A 728 -27.34 -18.84 -29.63
CA VAL A 728 -26.43 -19.99 -29.57
C VAL A 728 -27.18 -21.21 -29.06
N ARG A 729 -27.05 -22.34 -29.76
CA ARG A 729 -27.61 -23.62 -29.31
C ARG A 729 -26.56 -24.71 -29.27
N PHE A 730 -26.61 -25.53 -28.23
CA PHE A 730 -25.82 -26.75 -28.10
C PHE A 730 -26.68 -27.97 -28.49
N TYR A 731 -26.16 -28.80 -29.38
CA TYR A 731 -26.76 -30.03 -29.89
C TYR A 731 -25.90 -31.21 -29.42
N PRO A 732 -26.25 -31.85 -28.30
CA PRO A 732 -25.53 -33.02 -27.84
C PRO A 732 -25.91 -34.25 -28.67
N HIS A 733 -24.92 -35.05 -29.07
CA HIS A 733 -25.18 -36.41 -29.52
C HIS A 733 -25.50 -37.30 -28.30
N LEU A 734 -26.73 -37.83 -28.23
CA LEU A 734 -27.21 -38.60 -27.07
C LEU A 734 -26.91 -40.11 -27.16
N GLY A 735 -26.20 -40.55 -28.20
CA GLY A 735 -25.92 -41.97 -28.46
C GLY A 735 -27.18 -42.78 -28.81
N THR A 736 -26.99 -43.99 -29.33
CA THR A 736 -28.09 -44.93 -29.55
C THR A 736 -28.41 -45.72 -28.29
N LYS A 737 -29.11 -45.11 -27.32
CA LYS A 737 -29.91 -45.93 -26.41
C LYS A 737 -31.09 -46.47 -27.21
N LYS A 738 -30.99 -47.74 -27.64
CA LYS A 738 -32.19 -48.55 -27.89
C LYS A 738 -32.99 -48.52 -26.59
N VAL A 739 -34.06 -47.73 -26.56
CA VAL A 739 -35.17 -48.00 -25.66
C VAL A 739 -35.64 -49.40 -26.06
N ARG A 740 -35.36 -50.40 -25.22
CA ARG A 740 -36.12 -51.64 -25.27
C ARG A 740 -37.51 -51.25 -24.79
N ASP A 741 -38.39 -50.95 -25.73
CA ASP A 741 -39.81 -51.02 -25.48
C ASP A 741 -40.13 -52.48 -25.14
N SER A 742 -40.85 -52.63 -24.04
CA SER A 742 -41.48 -53.85 -23.52
C SER A 742 -42.26 -54.64 -24.55
#